data_AF-A0A8C8RVZ7-F1
#
_entry.id   AF-A0A8C8RVZ7-F1
#
_cell.length_a   1.000
_cell.length_b   1.000
_cell.length_c   1.000
_cell.angle_alpha   90.00
_cell.angle_beta   90.00
_cell.angle_gamma   90.00
#
_symmetry.space_group_name_H-M   'P 1'
#
loop_
_entity.id
_entity.type
_entity.pdbx_description
1 polymer ?
#
loop_
_entity_poly.entity_id
_entity_poly.type
_entity_poly.pdbx_seq_one_letter_code
_entity_poly.pdbx_strand_id
1 'polypeptide(L)'
;SKNPKTFCATQRFSTFQFTENFHEFKDPLYFDLLFAQKPPQNNSHPVTQISGCPRHLKIKNWENGTSFHDTLHQKAKEVLNCRTKACQGALMNPKGLVKSPRDGPVPREEILPQAIEFINQYYNSLKEPKPEEHQQRMESVTEEIETTGTYQLTEDELIFATKQAWRNAPRCIGRIQWSNLQVFDARKCTTAKEMFEHICRHLEYATNNGNIRSAITVFPQRTDGKHDFRVWNSQLIRYAGYQMPDGAILGDPASVEFTQLCIDLGWKPKYGRFDVVPLILQANGQDPEIFELPPELVLEVSMEHPQYEWFKELELKWYCLPAVANMLLEVGGLEFTACPFNGWYMGTEIGVRDFCDVQRYNILKEVGRRMGLETNKLSSLWKDRAVIEINVAVLHSFQKQNVTIMDHHSAAESFMKYMQNEYRVRGGCPADWVWLVPPISGSITPVFHQEMLNYVLTPFYYYQVDAWKTHVWHDENRRPKKRKIKFSVLAKVVLFSSALMRKTLAARTKATVIYATETGKSETLANNLCALFNCAFSTKVLCMDDYKLSDLEKETLLLVVTSTFGNGDSPGNGKKLKNSLFTMNQLNKKFRYAVFGLGSTMYPEFCAFAHAIDQKLAQLGASQLTPTGEGDELNGQEEAFCIWAVNTFRTACEIFDIRGKQSIQLPKVYITDETWNPKNYRIVPDSQRLDLSKALADIHAKDVVPMKLKFRQNLQSLKSSRITILLKLSCETNQEVHYLPGEHVGIFPGNQPELVSGIIEGVKDAPPADQPIRLETYTDGGYWTSDKKIPPCTLSQALTYFLDVTTPPSQQLLKKLSQLTTEEGDKQRLEALCHVSEYNKWKFFNSPTILEVLKEFPSIQVSTSFLLTQLPLLKPRYYSISSSRDLTPREIHLTVAVVSYRTRGGQGPLHHGVCSTWLNTLDLKETVPCFVRSASGFQLPKDPSKPCILIGPGTGIAPFRSFWQQRLYDLEKKGIKGSGMTLLFGCRQPDLDHLYREETQEMKRKGVLKEVYTAYSRQSGQAKVYVQDILQNKLEGEVQLLCKDEGHLYVCGDVRMARDVAQTLKKMFTKTLKLTEEQAEDYIFQLKSQKRYHEDIFGAMVPQEGKRDTRAQESLKRKF
;
A
#
# COMPACT_ATOMS: atom_id res chain seq x y z
N SER A 1 -34.18 -7.73 23.86
CA SER A 1 -34.01 -9.15 23.48
C SER A 1 -33.26 -9.21 22.15
N LYS A 2 -32.24 -10.07 22.11
CA LYS A 2 -31.55 -10.64 20.94
C LYS A 2 -30.85 -9.69 19.95
N ASN A 3 -29.59 -9.42 20.27
CA ASN A 3 -28.56 -8.92 19.37
C ASN A 3 -27.27 -9.70 19.69
N PRO A 4 -26.62 -10.39 18.74
CA PRO A 4 -25.19 -10.67 18.85
C PRO A 4 -24.45 -10.08 17.65
N LYS A 5 -23.56 -9.11 17.94
CA LYS A 5 -22.50 -8.67 17.03
C LYS A 5 -21.33 -9.64 17.18
N THR A 6 -21.05 -10.38 16.12
CA THR A 6 -19.89 -11.28 15.99
C THR A 6 -18.75 -10.48 15.35
N PHE A 7 -17.74 -10.15 16.15
CA PHE A 7 -16.44 -9.68 15.66
C PHE A 7 -15.68 -10.91 15.14
N CYS A 8 -15.30 -10.89 13.86
CA CYS A 8 -14.50 -11.94 13.25
C CYS A 8 -13.04 -11.49 13.29
N ALA A 9 -12.25 -12.08 14.20
CA ALA A 9 -10.80 -11.90 14.26
C ALA A 9 -10.16 -12.54 13.02
N THR A 10 -9.89 -11.73 11.99
CA THR A 10 -9.17 -12.18 10.80
C THR A 10 -7.66 -12.15 11.09
N GLN A 11 -7.05 -13.33 11.17
CA GLN A 11 -5.60 -13.53 11.21
C GLN A 11 -4.95 -12.87 9.98
N ARG A 12 -4.26 -11.73 10.17
CA ARG A 12 -3.22 -11.25 9.25
C ARG A 12 -1.88 -11.73 9.79
N PHE A 13 -1.41 -12.88 9.31
CA PHE A 13 -0.01 -13.25 9.43
C PHE A 13 0.82 -12.27 8.59
N SER A 14 1.69 -11.49 9.25
CA SER A 14 2.78 -10.77 8.58
C SER A 14 4.07 -11.54 8.83
N THR A 15 4.61 -12.13 7.77
CA THR A 15 5.98 -12.63 7.71
C THR A 15 6.64 -11.96 6.50
N PHE A 16 7.93 -11.63 6.69
CA PHE A 16 8.83 -10.86 5.81
C PHE A 16 8.84 -9.33 5.98
N GLN A 17 9.72 -8.85 6.88
CA GLN A 17 10.41 -7.57 6.72
C GLN A 17 11.87 -7.86 6.36
N PHE A 18 12.29 -7.46 5.15
CA PHE A 18 13.68 -7.10 4.87
C PHE A 18 13.69 -5.65 4.35
N THR A 19 14.28 -4.78 5.17
CA THR A 19 15.03 -3.55 4.90
C THR A 19 14.45 -2.46 3.99
N GLU A 20 14.15 -1.31 4.59
CA GLU A 20 14.55 0.01 4.05
C GLU A 20 15.41 0.74 5.11
N ASN A 21 16.73 0.64 4.94
CA ASN A 21 17.70 1.60 5.45
C ASN A 21 18.37 2.20 4.22
N PHE A 22 17.77 3.23 3.62
CA PHE A 22 18.42 4.10 2.63
C PHE A 22 17.73 5.47 2.63
N HIS A 23 18.14 6.34 3.55
CA HIS A 23 18.12 7.79 3.33
C HIS A 23 19.09 8.46 4.29
N GLU A 24 20.35 8.59 3.86
CA GLU A 24 21.26 9.61 4.36
C GLU A 24 22.37 9.81 3.33
N PHE A 25 22.16 10.75 2.41
CA PHE A 25 23.20 11.49 1.68
C PHE A 25 22.53 12.64 0.94
N LYS A 26 22.52 13.84 1.55
CA LYS A 26 22.58 15.12 0.83
C LYS A 26 23.42 16.08 1.67
N ASP A 27 24.63 16.34 1.21
CA ASP A 27 25.50 17.39 1.72
C ASP A 27 24.89 18.79 1.46
N PRO A 28 25.27 19.79 2.26
CA PRO A 28 24.66 21.12 2.29
C PRO A 28 25.41 22.07 1.35
N LEU A 29 24.70 22.87 0.57
CA LEU A 29 25.12 24.19 0.09
C LEU A 29 23.96 24.82 -0.67
N TYR A 30 23.74 26.11 -0.42
CA TYR A 30 22.65 26.98 -0.90
C TYR A 30 21.32 26.85 -0.13
N PHE A 31 21.13 27.68 0.89
CA PHE A 31 20.22 28.83 0.84
C PHE A 31 20.34 29.62 2.15
N ASP A 32 21.20 30.65 2.14
CA ASP A 32 21.05 31.82 2.99
C ASP A 32 20.29 32.89 2.19
N LEU A 33 19.49 33.67 2.92
CA LEU A 33 18.74 34.89 2.54
C LEU A 33 17.25 34.72 2.24
N LEU A 34 16.48 35.54 2.99
CA LEU A 34 15.03 35.77 3.00
C LEU A 34 14.30 34.71 3.84
N PHE A 35 13.88 34.93 5.08
CA PHE A 35 13.14 36.06 5.61
C PHE A 35 13.35 36.23 7.12
N ALA A 36 13.61 37.47 7.54
CA ALA A 36 13.37 37.92 8.89
C ALA A 36 11.86 38.13 9.09
N GLN A 37 11.25 37.42 10.05
CA GLN A 37 10.08 37.88 10.80
C GLN A 37 9.90 37.00 12.05
N LYS A 38 9.64 37.67 13.17
CA LYS A 38 9.63 37.16 14.56
C LYS A 38 8.71 35.94 14.76
N PRO A 39 9.05 35.00 15.68
CA PRO A 39 8.13 33.95 16.10
C PRO A 39 6.97 34.55 16.93
N PRO A 40 5.71 34.15 16.70
CA PRO A 40 4.62 34.53 17.59
C PRO A 40 4.68 33.73 18.89
N GLN A 41 4.29 34.40 19.97
CA GLN A 41 4.20 33.90 21.34
C GLN A 41 3.38 32.61 21.44
N ASN A 42 3.91 31.64 22.18
CA ASN A 42 3.19 30.44 22.63
C ASN A 42 2.04 30.84 23.57
N ASN A 43 0.85 31.04 23.02
CA ASN A 43 -0.37 30.92 23.80
C ASN A 43 -0.73 29.43 23.93
N SER A 44 -0.64 28.96 25.17
CA SER A 44 -1.20 27.70 25.65
C SER A 44 -2.68 27.58 25.25
N HIS A 45 -3.00 26.62 24.39
CA HIS A 45 -4.36 26.10 24.24
C HIS A 45 -4.41 24.64 24.70
N PRO A 46 -5.50 24.22 25.39
CA PRO A 46 -5.59 22.92 26.03
C PRO A 46 -5.67 21.81 24.97
N VAL A 47 -5.03 20.68 25.27
CA VAL A 47 -5.18 19.42 24.54
C VAL A 47 -6.67 19.10 24.44
N THR A 48 -7.18 19.11 23.20
CA THR A 48 -8.57 18.80 22.91
C THR A 48 -8.80 17.33 23.26
N GLN A 49 -9.56 17.08 24.33
CA GLN A 49 -10.08 15.75 24.65
C GLN A 49 -10.85 15.22 23.43
N ILE A 50 -10.41 14.08 22.91
CA ILE A 50 -11.14 13.31 21.91
C ILE A 50 -12.42 12.79 22.58
N SER A 51 -13.53 13.49 22.35
CA SER A 51 -14.88 13.03 22.63
C SER A 51 -15.19 11.83 21.73
N GLY A 52 -15.19 10.62 22.29
CA GLY A 52 -15.56 9.40 21.55
C GLY A 52 -15.10 8.05 22.09
N CYS A 53 -14.41 7.96 23.24
CA CYS A 53 -14.11 6.64 23.83
C CYS A 53 -15.29 6.20 24.72
N PRO A 54 -15.90 5.01 24.50
CA PRO A 54 -16.89 4.49 25.46
C PRO A 54 -16.24 4.41 26.83
N ARG A 55 -16.97 4.79 27.89
CA ARG A 55 -16.47 4.80 29.29
C ARG A 55 -15.86 3.49 29.75
N HIS A 56 -16.05 2.38 29.04
CA HIS A 56 -15.33 1.13 29.27
C HIS A 56 -15.16 0.42 27.91
N LEU A 57 -14.01 -0.20 27.68
CA LEU A 57 -13.79 -1.02 26.49
C LEU A 57 -14.11 -2.48 26.84
N LYS A 58 -15.16 -3.01 26.22
CA LYS A 58 -15.54 -4.41 26.39
C LYS A 58 -14.61 -5.28 25.56
N ILE A 59 -13.79 -6.10 26.23
CA ILE A 59 -12.94 -7.11 25.60
C ILE A 59 -13.59 -8.49 25.77
N LYS A 60 -13.48 -9.32 24.74
CA LYS A 60 -14.10 -10.64 24.69
C LYS A 60 -13.04 -11.74 24.57
N ASN A 61 -13.27 -12.83 25.30
CA ASN A 61 -12.64 -14.11 25.03
C ASN A 61 -13.44 -14.86 23.95
N TRP A 62 -12.80 -15.18 22.83
CA TRP A 62 -13.45 -15.81 21.69
C TRP A 62 -13.63 -17.32 21.82
N GLU A 63 -12.93 -17.96 22.74
CA GLU A 63 -13.01 -19.40 22.99
C GLU A 63 -14.23 -19.74 23.85
N ASN A 64 -14.41 -19.06 24.99
CA ASN A 64 -15.48 -19.34 25.95
C ASN A 64 -16.59 -18.28 25.99
N GLY A 65 -16.47 -17.19 25.22
CA GLY A 65 -17.47 -16.13 25.14
C GLY A 65 -17.51 -15.17 26.33
N THR A 66 -16.67 -15.38 27.36
CA THR A 66 -16.57 -14.47 28.51
C THR A 66 -16.13 -13.07 28.05
N SER A 67 -16.49 -12.03 28.80
CA SER A 67 -16.12 -10.67 28.47
C SER A 67 -15.73 -9.90 29.72
N PHE A 68 -14.71 -9.07 29.59
CA PHE A 68 -14.32 -8.11 30.62
C PHE A 68 -14.57 -6.69 30.12
N HIS A 69 -14.73 -5.76 31.06
CA HIS A 69 -14.75 -4.33 30.75
C HIS A 69 -13.47 -3.74 31.30
N ASP A 70 -12.57 -3.33 30.41
CA ASP A 70 -11.35 -2.64 30.83
C ASP A 70 -11.73 -1.18 31.12
N THR A 71 -11.56 -0.79 32.37
CA THR A 71 -11.73 0.57 32.90
C THR A 71 -10.37 1.20 33.20
N LEU A 72 -9.34 0.38 33.38
CA LEU A 72 -8.01 0.81 33.79
C LEU A 72 -7.25 1.57 32.70
N HIS A 73 -7.53 1.30 31.42
CA HIS A 73 -6.95 2.02 30.28
C HIS A 73 -7.23 3.54 30.30
N GLN A 74 -8.23 4.00 31.06
CA GLN A 74 -8.50 5.44 31.24
C GLN A 74 -7.44 6.16 32.05
N LYS A 75 -6.68 5.40 32.86
CA LYS A 75 -5.52 5.89 33.61
C LYS A 75 -4.22 5.79 32.81
N ALA A 76 -4.29 5.41 31.53
CA ALA A 76 -3.10 5.24 30.72
C ALA A 76 -2.45 6.58 30.38
N LYS A 77 -1.13 6.64 30.54
CA LYS A 77 -0.30 7.77 30.08
C LYS A 77 -0.22 7.81 28.56
N GLU A 78 -0.17 6.62 27.95
CA GLU A 78 -0.16 6.43 26.51
C GLU A 78 -1.03 5.22 26.12
N VAL A 79 -1.84 5.40 25.07
CA VAL A 79 -2.50 4.30 24.37
C VAL A 79 -1.77 4.10 23.05
N LEU A 80 -1.20 2.91 22.83
CA LEU A 80 -0.49 2.57 21.61
C LEU A 80 -1.50 2.28 20.48
N ASN A 81 -2.15 3.34 20.00
CA ASN A 81 -3.18 3.28 18.96
C ASN A 81 -2.58 2.97 17.57
N CYS A 82 -3.35 2.25 16.74
CA CYS A 82 -3.05 2.14 15.32
C CYS A 82 -3.10 3.54 14.67
N ARG A 83 -2.12 3.90 13.83
CA ARG A 83 -2.16 5.11 12.99
C ARG A 83 -2.94 4.82 11.71
N THR A 84 -3.40 5.85 11.00
CA THR A 84 -4.12 5.72 9.71
C THR A 84 -3.37 4.91 8.64
N LYS A 85 -2.04 4.83 8.72
CA LYS A 85 -1.18 4.12 7.77
C LYS A 85 -0.68 2.75 8.24
N ALA A 86 -0.72 2.45 9.54
CA ALA A 86 -0.18 1.21 10.09
C ALA A 86 -0.70 0.95 11.51
N CYS A 87 -1.06 -0.30 11.81
CA CYS A 87 -1.36 -0.64 13.20
C CYS A 87 -0.08 -0.82 14.02
N GLN A 88 0.14 0.07 14.99
CA GLN A 88 1.30 0.02 15.88
C GLN A 88 1.23 -1.17 16.84
N GLY A 89 0.02 -1.59 17.23
CA GLY A 89 -0.21 -2.80 18.03
C GLY A 89 0.03 -4.11 17.27
N ALA A 90 0.34 -4.07 15.96
CA ALA A 90 0.73 -5.24 15.17
C ALA A 90 2.26 -5.38 15.01
N LEU A 91 3.06 -4.51 15.64
CA LEU A 91 4.52 -4.51 15.53
C LEU A 91 5.16 -5.27 16.69
N MET A 92 6.09 -6.19 16.40
CA MET A 92 6.87 -6.89 17.44
C MET A 92 7.67 -5.91 18.32
N ASN A 93 8.17 -4.81 17.76
CA ASN A 93 8.93 -3.77 18.46
C ASN A 93 8.40 -2.36 18.13
N PRO A 94 7.31 -1.91 18.79
CA PRO A 94 6.73 -0.60 18.56
C PRO A 94 7.65 0.50 19.10
N LYS A 95 7.86 1.55 18.31
CA LYS A 95 8.71 2.70 18.70
C LYS A 95 8.26 3.39 20.00
N GLY A 96 6.97 3.32 20.33
CA GLY A 96 6.40 3.92 21.55
C GLY A 96 6.87 3.27 22.86
N LEU A 97 7.49 2.07 22.81
CA LEU A 97 8.08 1.43 24.00
C LEU A 97 9.58 1.73 24.16
N VAL A 98 10.17 2.54 23.27
CA VAL A 98 11.59 2.91 23.31
C VAL A 98 11.72 4.39 23.64
N LYS A 99 12.38 4.71 24.75
CA LYS A 99 12.69 6.08 25.16
C LYS A 99 14.08 6.51 24.69
N SER A 100 14.17 7.74 24.18
CA SER A 100 15.44 8.40 23.91
C SER A 100 15.98 9.05 25.19
N PRO A 101 17.30 9.27 25.33
CA PRO A 101 17.85 10.04 26.44
C PRO A 101 17.27 11.46 26.48
N ARG A 102 17.08 12.01 27.68
CA ARG A 102 16.74 13.43 27.86
C ARG A 102 18.02 14.28 27.87
N ASP A 103 17.96 15.47 27.28
CA ASP A 103 19.11 16.39 27.19
C ASP A 103 19.35 17.22 28.49
N GLY A 104 18.47 17.11 29.48
CA GLY A 104 18.55 17.83 30.76
C GLY A 104 17.59 17.27 31.83
N PRO A 105 17.58 17.86 33.04
CA PRO A 105 16.71 17.44 34.14
C PRO A 105 15.23 17.58 33.80
N VAL A 106 14.38 16.82 34.47
CA VAL A 106 12.92 16.92 34.31
C VAL A 106 12.45 18.28 34.86
N PRO A 107 11.69 19.09 34.10
CA PRO A 107 11.18 20.37 34.58
C PRO A 107 10.36 20.22 35.86
N ARG A 108 10.43 21.23 36.74
CA ARG A 108 9.72 21.23 38.03
C ARG A 108 8.21 21.08 37.87
N GLU A 109 7.68 21.71 36.82
CA GLU A 109 6.27 21.69 36.46
C GLU A 109 5.80 20.31 35.97
N GLU A 110 6.73 19.45 35.52
CA GLU A 110 6.45 18.08 35.07
C GLU A 110 6.64 17.07 36.23
N ILE A 111 7.66 17.24 37.08
CA ILE A 111 8.01 16.24 38.12
C ILE A 111 7.07 16.27 39.33
N LEU A 112 6.68 17.45 39.83
CA LEU A 112 5.88 17.55 41.06
C LEU A 112 4.51 16.85 40.97
N PRO A 113 3.72 17.03 39.89
CA PRO A 113 2.44 16.32 39.76
C PRO A 113 2.62 14.79 39.69
N GLN A 114 3.67 14.31 39.01
CA GLN A 114 3.95 12.88 38.88
C GLN A 114 4.44 12.28 40.20
N ALA A 115 5.27 13.01 40.96
CA ALA A 115 5.72 12.60 42.27
C ALA A 115 4.54 12.46 43.24
N ILE A 116 3.66 13.46 43.29
CA ILE A 116 2.44 13.43 44.10
C ILE A 116 1.54 12.25 43.70
N GLU A 117 1.33 12.02 42.40
CA GLU A 117 0.51 10.89 41.92
C GLU A 117 1.09 9.55 42.38
N PHE A 118 2.41 9.36 42.29
CA PHE A 118 3.07 8.14 42.73
C PHE A 118 3.03 7.94 44.26
N ILE A 119 3.30 8.99 45.04
CA ILE A 119 3.23 8.91 46.52
C ILE A 119 1.81 8.55 46.97
N ASN A 120 0.79 9.19 46.37
CA ASN A 120 -0.60 8.80 46.60
C ASN A 120 -0.84 7.32 46.24
N GLN A 121 -0.31 6.86 45.11
CA GLN A 121 -0.44 5.46 44.70
C GLN A 121 0.19 4.49 45.72
N TYR A 122 1.35 4.83 46.26
CA TYR A 122 2.04 4.04 47.29
C TYR A 122 1.23 3.97 48.60
N TYR A 123 0.86 5.11 49.18
CA TYR A 123 0.14 5.14 50.46
C TYR A 123 -1.27 4.53 50.35
N ASN A 124 -1.94 4.66 49.20
CA ASN A 124 -3.23 4.00 48.95
C ASN A 124 -3.11 2.47 48.80
N SER A 125 -1.89 1.93 48.61
CA SER A 125 -1.65 0.49 48.52
C SER A 125 -1.42 -0.18 49.88
N LEU A 126 -1.17 0.61 50.93
CA LEU A 126 -0.94 0.10 52.28
C LEU A 126 -2.22 -0.50 52.85
N LYS A 127 -2.08 -1.59 53.60
CA LYS A 127 -3.23 -2.25 54.26
C LYS A 127 -3.85 -1.37 55.34
N GLU A 128 -3.03 -0.60 56.04
CA GLU A 128 -3.44 0.33 57.09
C GLU A 128 -3.20 1.77 56.60
N PRO A 129 -4.24 2.62 56.54
CA PRO A 129 -4.09 4.01 56.16
C PRO A 129 -3.20 4.76 57.15
N LYS A 130 -2.24 5.52 56.63
CA LYS A 130 -1.31 6.33 57.43
C LYS A 130 -1.38 7.82 57.02
N PRO A 131 -2.47 8.54 57.35
CA PRO A 131 -2.72 9.88 56.83
C PRO A 131 -1.67 10.92 57.27
N GLU A 132 -1.18 10.84 58.50
CA GLU A 132 -0.16 11.77 59.01
C GLU A 132 1.20 11.56 58.33
N GLU A 133 1.69 10.31 58.25
CA GLU A 133 2.92 9.98 57.52
C GLU A 133 2.80 10.33 56.03
N HIS A 134 1.63 10.12 55.42
CA HIS A 134 1.36 10.46 54.03
C HIS A 134 1.48 11.97 53.77
N GLN A 135 0.83 12.78 54.60
CA GLN A 135 0.88 14.24 54.48
C GLN A 135 2.30 14.77 54.68
N GLN A 136 3.00 14.30 55.71
CA GLN A 136 4.40 14.67 55.96
C GLN A 136 5.31 14.27 54.80
N ARG A 137 5.11 13.08 54.22
CA ARG A 137 5.90 12.65 53.07
C ARG A 137 5.61 13.49 51.82
N MET A 138 4.36 13.88 51.57
CA MET A 138 4.05 14.79 50.46
C MET A 138 4.70 16.16 50.62
N GLU A 139 4.68 16.73 51.83
CA GLU A 139 5.34 18.00 52.14
C GLU A 139 6.85 17.90 51.93
N SER A 140 7.47 16.85 52.47
CA SER A 140 8.90 16.55 52.28
C SER A 140 9.28 16.40 50.81
N VAL A 141 8.52 15.65 50.01
CA VAL A 141 8.80 15.48 48.56
C VAL A 141 8.64 16.80 47.82
N THR A 142 7.63 17.60 48.18
CA THR A 142 7.42 18.92 47.56
C THR A 142 8.60 19.85 47.86
N GLU A 143 9.04 19.91 49.12
CA GLU A 143 10.19 20.70 49.55
C GLU A 143 11.50 20.23 48.88
N GLU A 144 11.73 18.91 48.78
CA GLU A 144 12.89 18.34 48.06
C GLU A 144 12.92 18.82 46.59
N ILE A 145 11.77 18.79 45.90
CA ILE A 145 11.66 19.22 44.50
C ILE A 145 11.85 20.73 44.37
N GLU A 146 11.28 21.53 45.28
CA GLU A 146 11.42 22.98 45.26
C GLU A 146 12.87 23.43 45.50
N THR A 147 13.58 22.73 46.39
CA THR A 147 14.97 23.06 46.77
C THR A 147 15.98 22.51 45.77
N THR A 148 15.86 21.23 45.39
CA THR A 148 16.89 20.52 44.60
C THR A 148 16.52 20.32 43.13
N GLY A 149 15.25 20.52 42.77
CA GLY A 149 14.72 20.21 41.43
C GLY A 149 14.35 18.74 41.21
N THR A 150 14.54 17.86 42.19
CA THR A 150 14.19 16.43 42.16
C THR A 150 13.85 15.94 43.58
N TYR A 151 13.49 14.67 43.73
CA TYR A 151 13.35 14.01 45.04
C TYR A 151 14.01 12.63 45.03
N GLN A 152 14.11 12.00 46.21
CA GLN A 152 14.55 10.62 46.35
C GLN A 152 13.42 9.72 46.83
N LEU A 153 13.34 8.50 46.28
CA LEU A 153 12.44 7.47 46.83
C LEU A 153 12.99 6.89 48.14
N THR A 154 12.12 6.56 49.08
CA THR A 154 12.48 5.66 50.19
C THR A 154 12.73 4.24 49.67
N GLU A 155 13.30 3.37 50.50
CA GLU A 155 13.51 1.96 50.12
C GLU A 155 12.17 1.26 49.82
N ASP A 156 11.17 1.45 50.68
CA ASP A 156 9.84 0.87 50.50
C ASP A 156 9.13 1.42 49.25
N GLU A 157 9.25 2.72 48.97
CA GLU A 157 8.73 3.34 47.74
C GLU A 157 9.39 2.73 46.51
N LEU A 158 10.71 2.50 46.53
CA LEU A 158 11.42 1.86 45.43
C LEU A 158 11.01 0.39 45.22
N ILE A 159 10.84 -0.36 46.31
CA ILE A 159 10.35 -1.75 46.26
C ILE A 159 8.94 -1.78 45.66
N PHE A 160 8.08 -0.85 46.07
CA PHE A 160 6.74 -0.74 45.52
C PHE A 160 6.77 -0.37 44.02
N ALA A 161 7.58 0.62 43.64
CA ALA A 161 7.70 1.09 42.27
C ALA A 161 8.12 -0.01 41.29
N THR A 162 9.18 -0.74 41.64
CA THR A 162 9.74 -1.80 40.79
C THR A 162 8.76 -2.97 40.61
N LYS A 163 8.11 -3.40 41.69
CA LYS A 163 7.05 -4.42 41.67
C LYS A 163 5.85 -3.98 40.85
N GLN A 164 5.39 -2.74 41.06
CA GLN A 164 4.24 -2.19 40.35
C GLN A 164 4.53 -2.02 38.85
N ALA A 165 5.75 -1.62 38.47
CA ALA A 165 6.18 -1.56 37.07
C ALA A 165 6.15 -2.94 36.40
N TRP A 166 6.56 -4.00 37.11
CA TRP A 166 6.51 -5.36 36.55
C TRP A 166 5.06 -5.86 36.42
N ARG A 167 4.21 -5.56 37.39
CA ARG A 167 2.76 -5.80 37.33
C ARG A 167 2.12 -5.10 36.12
N ASN A 168 2.61 -3.92 35.77
CA ASN A 168 2.15 -3.12 34.63
C ASN A 168 2.74 -3.57 33.28
N ALA A 169 3.75 -4.45 33.24
CA ALA A 169 4.49 -4.76 32.02
C ALA A 169 3.65 -5.56 30.99
N PRO A 170 3.29 -4.99 29.82
CA PRO A 170 2.34 -5.61 28.88
C PRO A 170 2.93 -6.82 28.13
N ARG A 171 4.26 -7.00 28.18
CA ARG A 171 5.00 -8.02 27.43
C ARG A 171 5.49 -9.21 28.27
N CYS A 172 5.31 -9.19 29.59
CA CYS A 172 5.83 -10.27 30.44
C CYS A 172 4.73 -11.29 30.78
N ILE A 173 4.69 -12.41 30.08
CA ILE A 173 3.69 -13.47 30.33
C ILE A 173 3.78 -14.04 31.76
N GLY A 174 4.98 -14.09 32.34
CA GLY A 174 5.26 -14.63 33.68
C GLY A 174 5.00 -13.66 34.85
N ARG A 175 4.43 -12.47 34.62
CA ARG A 175 4.31 -11.41 35.64
C ARG A 175 3.34 -11.68 36.79
N ILE A 176 2.74 -12.87 36.87
CA ILE A 176 1.92 -13.27 38.02
C ILE A 176 2.70 -13.25 39.34
N GLN A 177 4.03 -13.41 39.28
CA GLN A 177 4.93 -13.40 40.43
C GLN A 177 5.40 -12.02 40.87
N TRP A 178 4.80 -10.94 40.35
CA TRP A 178 5.26 -9.57 40.61
C TRP A 178 5.42 -9.22 42.09
N SER A 179 4.58 -9.79 42.96
CA SER A 179 4.66 -9.59 44.42
C SER A 179 5.93 -10.19 45.05
N ASN A 180 6.48 -11.24 44.45
CA ASN A 180 7.61 -12.02 44.94
C ASN A 180 8.95 -11.54 44.36
N LEU A 181 8.95 -10.45 43.59
CA LEU A 181 10.18 -9.86 43.06
C LEU A 181 11.11 -9.45 44.20
N GLN A 182 12.33 -9.98 44.22
CA GLN A 182 13.39 -9.48 45.09
C GLN A 182 13.97 -8.19 44.48
N VAL A 183 14.07 -7.14 45.29
CA VAL A 183 14.63 -5.86 44.87
C VAL A 183 15.96 -5.66 45.61
N PHE A 184 17.02 -5.39 44.87
CA PHE A 184 18.31 -4.97 45.41
C PHE A 184 18.46 -3.47 45.18
N ASP A 185 18.41 -2.69 46.26
CA ASP A 185 18.69 -1.25 46.20
C ASP A 185 20.21 -1.03 46.11
N ALA A 186 20.67 -0.64 44.91
CA ALA A 186 22.05 -0.29 44.63
C ALA A 186 22.20 1.20 44.30
N ARG A 187 21.28 2.06 44.74
CA ARG A 187 21.30 3.51 44.45
C ARG A 187 22.45 4.27 45.12
N LYS A 188 23.16 3.63 46.05
CA LYS A 188 24.39 4.16 46.66
C LYS A 188 25.66 3.81 45.87
N CYS A 189 25.54 3.05 44.77
CA CYS A 189 26.65 2.70 43.90
C CYS A 189 27.26 3.96 43.26
N THR A 190 28.58 4.03 43.22
CA THR A 190 29.33 5.19 42.70
C THR A 190 30.26 4.83 41.56
N THR A 191 30.71 3.57 41.47
CA THR A 191 31.69 3.11 40.47
C THR A 191 31.20 1.95 39.63
N ALA A 192 31.76 1.78 38.43
CA ALA A 192 31.43 0.65 37.56
C ALA A 192 31.85 -0.71 38.16
N LYS A 193 32.90 -0.73 38.99
CA LYS A 193 33.29 -1.90 39.77
C LYS A 193 32.22 -2.29 40.81
N GLU A 194 31.70 -1.33 41.57
CA GLU A 194 30.59 -1.58 42.48
C GLU A 194 29.35 -2.06 41.74
N MET A 195 29.06 -1.49 40.55
CA MET A 195 27.97 -2.00 39.69
C MET A 195 28.19 -3.47 39.34
N PHE A 196 29.40 -3.85 38.95
CA PHE A 196 29.75 -5.22 38.63
C PHE A 196 29.53 -6.17 39.82
N GLU A 197 29.98 -5.79 41.01
CA GLU A 197 29.79 -6.58 42.24
C GLU A 197 28.31 -6.77 42.60
N HIS A 198 27.49 -5.73 42.42
CA HIS A 198 26.04 -5.83 42.59
C HIS A 198 25.39 -6.75 41.54
N ILE A 199 25.86 -6.71 40.30
CA ILE A 199 25.40 -7.61 39.24
C ILE A 199 25.81 -9.06 39.53
N CYS A 200 27.02 -9.33 40.01
CA CYS A 200 27.43 -10.67 40.41
C CYS A 200 26.53 -11.22 41.53
N ARG A 201 26.24 -10.41 42.56
CA ARG A 201 25.29 -10.79 43.63
C ARG A 201 23.89 -11.07 43.10
N HIS A 202 23.42 -10.29 42.12
CA HIS A 202 22.16 -10.54 41.44
C HIS A 202 22.18 -11.90 40.74
N LEU A 203 23.21 -12.19 39.93
CA LEU A 203 23.33 -13.44 39.19
C LEU A 203 23.38 -14.66 40.11
N GLU A 204 24.15 -14.58 41.21
CA GLU A 204 24.26 -15.64 42.21
C GLU A 204 22.90 -15.93 42.87
N TYR A 205 22.23 -14.88 43.38
CA TYR A 205 20.92 -15.01 44.01
C TYR A 205 19.86 -15.53 43.04
N ALA A 206 19.84 -15.01 41.81
CA ALA A 206 18.80 -15.30 40.84
C ALA A 206 18.97 -16.70 40.23
N THR A 207 20.22 -17.14 40.00
CA THR A 207 20.50 -18.48 39.44
C THR A 207 20.17 -19.59 40.42
N ASN A 208 20.51 -19.42 41.71
CA ASN A 208 20.12 -20.32 42.81
C ASN A 208 20.18 -21.82 42.43
N ASN A 209 21.34 -22.25 41.92
CA ASN A 209 21.62 -23.61 41.47
C ASN A 209 20.58 -24.20 40.49
N GLY A 210 20.05 -23.37 39.59
CA GLY A 210 19.04 -23.75 38.60
C GLY A 210 17.60 -23.48 39.03
N ASN A 211 17.32 -23.29 40.33
CA ASN A 211 15.99 -22.94 40.82
C ASN A 211 15.79 -21.41 40.77
N ILE A 212 15.49 -20.91 39.57
CA ILE A 212 15.56 -19.49 39.23
C ILE A 212 14.63 -18.63 40.10
N ARG A 213 15.18 -17.57 40.69
CA ARG A 213 14.46 -16.56 41.49
C ARG A 213 14.34 -15.25 40.72
N SER A 214 13.16 -14.62 40.77
CA SER A 214 12.96 -13.31 40.13
C SER A 214 13.62 -12.21 40.95
N ALA A 215 14.53 -11.46 40.35
CA ALA A 215 15.23 -10.35 40.99
C ALA A 215 15.32 -9.13 40.08
N ILE A 216 15.45 -7.96 40.70
CA ILE A 216 15.82 -6.71 40.06
C ILE A 216 16.86 -5.99 40.90
N THR A 217 17.86 -5.38 40.26
CA THR A 217 18.81 -4.50 40.94
C THR A 217 18.62 -3.09 40.39
N VAL A 218 18.40 -2.11 41.26
CA VAL A 218 18.19 -0.72 40.83
C VAL A 218 19.41 0.12 41.17
N PHE A 219 20.06 0.63 40.13
CA PHE A 219 21.19 1.55 40.25
C PHE A 219 20.74 3.01 40.41
N PRO A 220 21.65 3.96 40.67
CA PRO A 220 21.28 5.35 40.95
C PRO A 220 20.41 5.99 39.87
N GLN A 221 19.58 6.94 40.30
CA GLN A 221 18.67 7.68 39.42
C GLN A 221 19.43 8.61 38.46
N ARG A 222 18.86 8.83 37.28
CA ARG A 222 19.28 9.92 36.39
C ARG A 222 18.90 11.25 37.02
N THR A 223 19.83 12.20 37.00
CA THR A 223 19.60 13.57 37.47
C THR A 223 19.57 14.58 36.33
N ASP A 224 20.49 14.50 35.37
CA ASP A 224 20.67 15.51 34.32
C ASP A 224 20.90 14.96 32.91
N GLY A 225 20.83 13.63 32.73
CA GLY A 225 21.08 12.94 31.47
C GLY A 225 22.55 12.80 31.07
N LYS A 226 23.47 13.38 31.84
CA LYS A 226 24.93 13.27 31.63
C LYS A 226 25.57 12.27 32.58
N HIS A 227 25.02 12.15 33.79
CA HIS A 227 25.55 11.31 34.87
C HIS A 227 24.85 9.95 35.00
N ASP A 228 24.46 9.35 33.88
CA ASP A 228 23.71 8.10 33.87
C ASP A 228 24.53 6.90 34.37
N PHE A 229 23.84 5.95 35.00
CA PHE A 229 24.30 4.59 35.22
C PHE A 229 23.71 3.68 34.15
N ARG A 230 24.53 2.94 33.41
CA ARG A 230 24.09 2.11 32.27
C ARG A 230 24.79 0.76 32.28
N VAL A 231 24.00 -0.29 32.08
CA VAL A 231 24.50 -1.58 31.57
C VAL A 231 24.33 -1.52 30.06
N TRP A 232 25.43 -1.61 29.30
CA TRP A 232 25.36 -1.49 27.84
C TRP A 232 24.84 -2.79 27.20
N ASN A 233 25.02 -3.92 27.87
CA ASN A 233 24.48 -5.19 27.43
C ASN A 233 22.94 -5.17 27.47
N SER A 234 22.29 -5.76 26.48
CA SER A 234 20.83 -5.93 26.50
C SER A 234 20.36 -6.92 27.58
N GLN A 235 21.20 -7.91 27.88
CA GLN A 235 21.02 -8.91 28.94
C GLN A 235 22.36 -9.09 29.65
N LEU A 236 22.34 -9.44 30.93
CA LEU A 236 23.56 -9.64 31.71
C LEU A 236 24.42 -10.79 31.17
N ILE A 237 23.78 -11.89 30.75
CA ILE A 237 24.44 -13.00 30.08
C ILE A 237 23.97 -13.02 28.63
N ARG A 238 24.92 -13.07 27.70
CA ARG A 238 24.61 -13.15 26.28
C ARG A 238 25.78 -13.79 25.52
N TYR A 239 25.46 -14.54 24.46
CA TYR A 239 26.48 -15.12 23.60
C TYR A 239 26.96 -14.14 22.53
N ALA A 240 28.24 -14.26 22.19
CA ALA A 240 28.92 -13.52 21.15
C ALA A 240 28.44 -13.93 19.76
N GLY A 241 28.54 -12.99 18.82
CA GLY A 241 28.34 -13.21 17.39
C GLY A 241 29.55 -12.69 16.62
N TYR A 242 30.24 -13.56 15.91
CA TYR A 242 31.43 -13.22 15.15
C TYR A 242 31.13 -13.22 13.66
N GLN A 243 31.36 -12.09 13.00
CA GLN A 243 31.36 -12.05 11.55
C GLN A 243 32.69 -12.61 11.03
N MET A 244 32.63 -13.76 10.38
CA MET A 244 33.79 -14.47 9.85
C MET A 244 34.25 -13.83 8.52
N PRO A 245 35.53 -14.03 8.12
CA PRO A 245 36.06 -13.43 6.89
C PRO A 245 35.32 -13.79 5.60
N ASP A 246 34.66 -14.94 5.56
CA ASP A 246 33.84 -15.43 4.43
C ASP A 246 32.41 -14.86 4.44
N GLY A 247 32.05 -14.06 5.44
CA GLY A 247 30.72 -13.47 5.61
C GLY A 247 29.74 -14.34 6.41
N ALA A 248 30.13 -15.55 6.82
CA ALA A 248 29.34 -16.35 7.75
C ALA A 248 29.34 -15.72 9.15
N ILE A 249 28.34 -16.07 9.96
CA ILE A 249 28.27 -15.65 11.37
C ILE A 249 28.47 -16.89 12.24
N LEU A 250 29.46 -16.84 13.12
CA LEU A 250 29.68 -17.84 14.17
C LEU A 250 29.09 -17.32 15.49
N GLY A 251 28.25 -18.14 16.14
CA GLY A 251 27.55 -17.77 17.37
C GLY A 251 26.22 -17.05 17.10
N ASP A 252 25.87 -16.06 17.92
CA ASP A 252 24.57 -15.38 17.88
C ASP A 252 24.57 -14.15 16.96
N PRO A 253 23.86 -14.16 15.81
CA PRO A 253 23.80 -13.02 14.90
C PRO A 253 23.25 -11.74 15.53
N ALA A 254 22.38 -11.84 16.53
CA ALA A 254 21.81 -10.66 17.17
C ALA A 254 22.82 -9.93 18.07
N SER A 255 23.99 -10.52 18.32
CA SER A 255 25.05 -9.95 19.15
C SER A 255 26.24 -9.41 18.35
N VAL A 256 26.23 -9.48 17.01
CA VAL A 256 27.41 -9.15 16.18
C VAL A 256 27.93 -7.74 16.41
N GLU A 257 27.03 -6.73 16.38
CA GLU A 257 27.42 -5.33 16.61
C GLU A 257 28.06 -5.14 18.00
N PHE A 258 27.41 -5.70 19.03
CA PHE A 258 27.88 -5.59 20.41
C PHE A 258 29.16 -6.38 20.67
N THR A 259 29.32 -7.55 20.06
CA THR A 259 30.54 -8.37 20.15
C THR A 259 31.73 -7.60 19.58
N GLN A 260 31.56 -6.95 18.43
CA GLN A 260 32.61 -6.11 17.85
C GLN A 260 32.95 -4.93 18.76
N LEU A 261 31.94 -4.32 19.40
CA LEU A 261 32.17 -3.26 20.39
C LEU A 261 33.01 -3.75 21.58
N CYS A 262 32.72 -4.94 22.13
CA CYS A 262 33.54 -5.54 23.18
C CYS A 262 35.00 -5.71 22.74
N ILE A 263 35.22 -6.22 21.52
CA ILE A 263 36.56 -6.43 20.95
C ILE A 263 37.30 -5.09 20.79
N ASP A 264 36.61 -4.07 20.26
CA ASP A 264 37.19 -2.75 20.04
C ASP A 264 37.58 -2.05 21.36
N LEU A 265 36.88 -2.38 22.46
CA LEU A 265 37.21 -1.91 23.80
C LEU A 265 38.33 -2.74 24.48
N GLY A 266 38.81 -3.81 23.84
CA GLY A 266 39.97 -4.59 24.30
C GLY A 266 39.64 -5.99 24.80
N TRP A 267 38.40 -6.45 24.70
CA TRP A 267 38.06 -7.85 24.99
C TRP A 267 38.72 -8.80 23.99
N LYS A 268 39.23 -9.94 24.46
CA LYS A 268 39.91 -10.94 23.64
C LYS A 268 38.98 -12.15 23.43
N PRO A 269 38.38 -12.30 22.25
CA PRO A 269 37.41 -13.36 21.99
C PRO A 269 38.09 -14.73 21.86
N LYS A 270 37.37 -15.79 22.21
CA LYS A 270 37.81 -17.20 22.03
C LYS A 270 37.36 -17.78 20.69
N TYR A 271 36.45 -17.11 20.00
CA TYR A 271 35.84 -17.56 18.74
C TYR A 271 35.05 -18.89 18.88
N GLY A 272 34.41 -19.10 20.02
CA GLY A 272 33.47 -20.19 20.26
C GLY A 272 32.03 -19.81 19.89
N ARG A 273 31.23 -20.80 19.50
CA ARG A 273 29.81 -20.62 19.13
C ARG A 273 28.94 -20.06 20.27
N PHE A 274 29.36 -20.26 21.51
CA PHE A 274 28.63 -19.88 22.72
C PHE A 274 29.56 -19.16 23.71
N ASP A 275 30.46 -18.32 23.20
CA ASP A 275 31.29 -17.47 24.05
C ASP A 275 30.41 -16.41 24.72
N VAL A 276 30.53 -16.24 26.04
CA VAL A 276 29.81 -15.20 26.77
C VAL A 276 30.55 -13.87 26.59
N VAL A 277 29.84 -12.83 26.14
CA VAL A 277 30.41 -11.48 26.03
C VAL A 277 30.59 -10.87 27.43
N PRO A 278 31.60 -10.00 27.64
CA PRO A 278 31.77 -9.33 28.92
C PRO A 278 30.66 -8.32 29.17
N LEU A 279 30.51 -7.90 30.43
CA LEU A 279 29.68 -6.76 30.81
C LEU A 279 30.43 -5.46 30.51
N ILE A 280 29.74 -4.54 29.82
CA ILE A 280 30.20 -3.17 29.62
C ILE A 280 29.35 -2.27 30.51
N LEU A 281 29.98 -1.70 31.54
CA LEU A 281 29.32 -0.96 32.60
C LEU A 281 29.78 0.49 32.62
N GLN A 282 28.82 1.42 32.69
CA GLN A 282 29.04 2.85 32.80
C GLN A 282 28.41 3.33 34.10
N ALA A 283 29.23 3.97 34.94
CA ALA A 283 28.81 4.57 36.20
C ALA A 283 28.95 6.09 36.12
N ASN A 284 27.91 6.80 36.57
CA ASN A 284 27.94 8.25 36.75
C ASN A 284 28.45 9.04 35.52
N GLY A 285 28.00 8.66 34.32
CA GLY A 285 28.40 9.31 33.08
C GLY A 285 29.81 9.01 32.58
N GLN A 286 30.66 8.32 33.36
CA GLN A 286 32.04 8.02 32.98
C GLN A 286 32.14 7.07 31.79
N ASP A 287 33.31 7.03 31.15
CA ASP A 287 33.57 6.07 30.08
C ASP A 287 33.42 4.63 30.57
N PRO A 288 32.82 3.74 29.77
CA PRO A 288 32.46 2.41 30.22
C PRO A 288 33.69 1.52 30.48
N GLU A 289 33.57 0.65 31.47
CA GLU A 289 34.57 -0.35 31.83
C GLU A 289 34.08 -1.77 31.45
N ILE A 290 35.02 -2.66 31.15
CA ILE A 290 34.76 -4.04 30.74
C ILE A 290 35.00 -4.97 31.92
N PHE A 291 34.04 -5.85 32.20
CA PHE A 291 34.15 -6.89 33.21
C PHE A 291 33.79 -8.25 32.63
N GLU A 292 34.70 -9.21 32.69
CA GLU A 292 34.38 -10.60 32.38
C GLU A 292 33.61 -11.23 33.54
N LEU A 293 32.50 -11.90 33.22
CA LEU A 293 31.73 -12.63 34.22
C LEU A 293 32.51 -13.86 34.69
N PRO A 294 32.59 -14.12 36.01
CA PRO A 294 33.11 -15.36 36.54
C PRO A 294 32.32 -16.55 35.96
N PRO A 295 32.99 -17.57 35.36
CA PRO A 295 32.30 -18.70 34.72
C PRO A 295 31.33 -19.44 35.64
N GLU A 296 31.61 -19.50 36.94
CA GLU A 296 30.76 -20.11 37.96
C GLU A 296 29.39 -19.43 38.14
N LEU A 297 29.27 -18.16 37.73
CA LEU A 297 28.00 -17.42 37.74
C LEU A 297 27.17 -17.63 36.46
N VAL A 298 27.72 -18.31 35.46
CA VAL A 298 27.05 -18.59 34.18
C VAL A 298 26.71 -20.06 34.09
N LEU A 299 25.53 -20.42 34.58
CA LEU A 299 25.00 -21.77 34.44
C LEU A 299 24.43 -21.97 33.02
N GLU A 300 25.07 -22.83 32.24
CA GLU A 300 24.65 -23.22 30.88
C GLU A 300 24.04 -24.62 30.86
N VAL A 301 22.91 -24.77 30.16
CA VAL A 301 22.22 -26.04 29.93
C VAL A 301 22.60 -26.57 28.56
N SER A 302 23.29 -27.71 28.50
CA SER A 302 23.56 -28.41 27.24
C SER A 302 22.30 -29.11 26.72
N MET A 303 22.02 -29.01 25.42
CA MET A 303 20.79 -29.53 24.84
C MET A 303 20.94 -30.97 24.38
N GLU A 304 19.95 -31.79 24.73
CA GLU A 304 19.77 -33.16 24.28
C GLU A 304 18.28 -33.45 24.04
N HIS A 305 18.01 -34.44 23.21
CA HIS A 305 16.66 -34.86 22.88
C HIS A 305 16.35 -36.24 23.48
N PRO A 306 15.15 -36.46 24.07
CA PRO A 306 14.81 -37.75 24.69
C PRO A 306 14.73 -38.92 23.70
N GLN A 307 14.51 -38.65 22.41
CA GLN A 307 14.36 -39.69 21.38
C GLN A 307 15.45 -39.66 20.29
N TYR A 308 16.17 -38.55 20.13
CA TYR A 308 17.14 -38.36 19.05
C TYR A 308 18.53 -38.19 19.65
N GLU A 309 19.26 -39.29 19.79
CA GLU A 309 20.60 -39.28 20.40
C GLU A 309 21.57 -38.33 19.67
N TRP A 310 21.47 -38.27 18.34
CA TRP A 310 22.26 -37.38 17.48
C TRP A 310 22.07 -35.89 17.80
N PHE A 311 21.04 -35.50 18.55
CA PHE A 311 20.81 -34.10 18.89
C PHE A 311 21.96 -33.51 19.70
N LYS A 312 22.65 -34.33 20.50
CA LYS A 312 23.84 -33.94 21.27
C LYS A 312 25.00 -33.48 20.38
N GLU A 313 25.10 -34.02 19.17
CA GLU A 313 26.12 -33.66 18.19
C GLU A 313 25.92 -32.26 17.62
N LEU A 314 24.76 -31.64 17.81
CA LEU A 314 24.55 -30.24 17.45
C LEU A 314 25.26 -29.28 18.41
N GLU A 315 25.73 -29.77 19.56
CA GLU A 315 26.48 -29.04 20.59
C GLU A 315 25.79 -27.73 21.01
N LEU A 316 24.45 -27.74 21.02
CA LEU A 316 23.66 -26.59 21.43
C LEU A 316 23.69 -26.46 22.94
N LYS A 317 23.78 -25.23 23.44
CA LYS A 317 23.60 -24.91 24.85
C LYS A 317 22.98 -23.54 25.02
N TRP A 318 22.43 -23.28 26.20
CA TRP A 318 21.85 -21.98 26.53
C TRP A 318 22.04 -21.64 28.01
N TYR A 319 22.34 -20.38 28.32
CA TYR A 319 22.43 -19.93 29.71
C TYR A 319 21.05 -19.93 30.37
N CYS A 320 20.97 -20.24 31.65
CA CYS A 320 19.69 -20.47 32.32
C CYS A 320 18.90 -19.21 32.68
N LEU A 321 19.59 -18.05 32.79
CA LEU A 321 19.03 -16.86 33.41
C LEU A 321 18.77 -15.73 32.39
N PRO A 322 17.50 -15.41 32.04
CA PRO A 322 17.15 -14.34 31.13
C PRO A 322 17.13 -12.97 31.82
N ALA A 323 18.30 -12.48 32.25
CA ALA A 323 18.40 -11.20 32.94
C ALA A 323 18.51 -10.02 31.95
N VAL A 324 17.40 -9.33 31.67
CA VAL A 324 17.32 -8.14 30.79
C VAL A 324 17.89 -6.92 31.50
N ALA A 325 18.74 -6.15 30.81
CA ALA A 325 19.50 -5.05 31.41
C ALA A 325 19.39 -3.69 30.68
N ASN A 326 18.75 -3.63 29.51
CA ASN A 326 18.58 -2.40 28.72
C ASN A 326 17.25 -1.66 28.93
N MET A 327 16.51 -1.99 29.99
CA MET A 327 15.27 -1.29 30.34
C MET A 327 15.55 -0.17 31.35
N LEU A 328 14.80 0.93 31.25
CA LEU A 328 14.75 2.00 32.25
C LEU A 328 13.45 1.91 33.03
N LEU A 329 13.51 2.15 34.34
CA LEU A 329 12.33 2.33 35.18
C LEU A 329 11.94 3.81 35.19
N GLU A 330 10.69 4.12 34.83
CA GLU A 330 10.08 5.43 35.06
C GLU A 330 9.07 5.34 36.20
N VAL A 331 9.20 6.23 37.18
CA VAL A 331 8.33 6.31 38.36
C VAL A 331 8.27 7.74 38.88
N GLY A 332 7.07 8.31 39.00
CA GLY A 332 6.86 9.61 39.66
C GLY A 332 7.66 10.76 39.04
N GLY A 333 7.96 10.69 37.74
CA GLY A 333 8.83 11.66 37.05
C GLY A 333 10.33 11.38 37.19
N LEU A 334 10.74 10.39 37.98
CA LEU A 334 12.12 9.90 38.08
C LEU A 334 12.42 8.84 37.01
N GLU A 335 13.67 8.79 36.56
CA GLU A 335 14.16 7.77 35.62
C GLU A 335 15.38 7.04 36.20
N PHE A 336 15.33 5.71 36.24
CA PHE A 336 16.45 4.85 36.62
C PHE A 336 16.90 4.08 35.38
N THR A 337 18.10 4.36 34.89
CA THR A 337 18.57 3.94 33.56
C THR A 337 19.29 2.58 33.55
N ALA A 338 19.54 2.00 34.72
CA ALA A 338 20.10 0.66 34.88
C ALA A 338 19.31 -0.11 35.94
N CYS A 339 18.42 -0.99 35.47
CA CYS A 339 17.56 -1.81 36.31
C CYS A 339 17.57 -3.27 35.82
N PRO A 340 18.71 -4.00 35.86
CA PRO A 340 18.74 -5.39 35.40
C PRO A 340 17.73 -6.24 36.17
N PHE A 341 16.91 -6.96 35.42
CA PHE A 341 15.76 -7.73 35.88
C PHE A 341 15.76 -9.12 35.25
N ASN A 342 15.43 -10.14 36.03
CA ASN A 342 15.21 -11.48 35.52
C ASN A 342 13.87 -12.10 35.96
N GLY A 343 13.31 -12.91 35.06
CA GLY A 343 12.39 -13.99 35.39
C GLY A 343 13.05 -15.34 35.06
N TRP A 344 12.27 -16.28 34.53
CA TRP A 344 12.78 -17.52 33.93
C TRP A 344 12.27 -17.67 32.50
N TYR A 345 12.89 -18.57 31.74
CA TYR A 345 12.54 -18.81 30.35
C TYR A 345 11.18 -19.48 30.17
N MET A 346 10.48 -19.07 29.12
CA MET A 346 9.50 -19.93 28.45
C MET A 346 10.26 -20.71 27.37
N GLY A 347 10.01 -22.02 27.24
CA GLY A 347 10.77 -22.90 26.34
C GLY A 347 10.85 -22.41 24.89
N THR A 348 9.79 -21.74 24.43
CA THR A 348 9.68 -21.24 23.06
C THR A 348 10.56 -20.00 22.79
N GLU A 349 11.02 -19.29 23.82
CA GLU A 349 12.03 -18.24 23.64
C GLU A 349 13.33 -18.85 23.15
N ILE A 350 13.81 -19.92 23.80
CA ILE A 350 15.04 -20.60 23.40
C ILE A 350 14.80 -21.43 22.13
N GLY A 351 13.82 -22.34 22.19
CA GLY A 351 13.60 -23.33 21.13
C GLY A 351 13.14 -22.73 19.81
N VAL A 352 12.32 -21.68 19.84
CA VAL A 352 11.75 -21.06 18.63
C VAL A 352 12.47 -19.77 18.27
N ARG A 353 12.53 -18.79 19.19
CA ARG A 353 13.10 -17.47 18.88
C ARG A 353 14.63 -17.48 18.78
N ASP A 354 15.33 -18.15 19.67
CA ASP A 354 16.80 -18.16 19.67
C ASP A 354 17.36 -19.18 18.68
N PHE A 355 16.88 -20.44 18.72
CA PHE A 355 17.41 -21.50 17.88
C PHE A 355 16.86 -21.53 16.45
N CYS A 356 15.57 -21.26 16.24
CA CYS A 356 14.92 -21.50 14.94
C CYS A 356 14.75 -20.26 14.06
N ASP A 357 14.64 -19.05 14.63
CA ASP A 357 14.46 -17.84 13.82
C ASP A 357 15.61 -17.67 12.83
N VAL A 358 15.26 -17.27 11.60
CA VAL A 358 16.19 -17.15 10.47
C VAL A 358 17.27 -16.09 10.70
N GLN A 359 16.96 -15.09 11.54
CA GLN A 359 17.87 -14.03 11.95
C GLN A 359 18.71 -14.36 13.20
N ARG A 360 18.59 -15.59 13.73
CA ARG A 360 19.38 -16.09 14.87
C ARG A 360 20.14 -17.36 14.46
N TYR A 361 20.09 -18.44 15.24
CA TYR A 361 20.89 -19.65 14.94
C TYR A 361 20.35 -20.47 13.76
N ASN A 362 19.08 -20.30 13.38
CA ASN A 362 18.46 -20.88 12.17
C ASN A 362 18.72 -22.40 11.97
N ILE A 363 18.67 -23.19 13.04
CA ILE A 363 19.03 -24.62 12.99
C ILE A 363 17.94 -25.52 12.35
N LEU A 364 16.77 -24.95 12.08
CA LEU A 364 15.55 -25.69 11.73
C LEU A 364 15.75 -26.66 10.55
N LYS A 365 16.50 -26.23 9.52
CA LYS A 365 16.77 -27.03 8.33
C LYS A 365 17.70 -28.21 8.61
N GLU A 366 18.69 -28.02 9.49
CA GLU A 366 19.63 -29.08 9.87
C GLU A 366 18.91 -30.16 10.68
N VAL A 367 18.14 -29.76 11.68
CA VAL A 367 17.31 -30.68 12.48
C VAL A 367 16.33 -31.43 11.58
N GLY A 368 15.63 -30.73 10.68
CA GLY A 368 14.69 -31.37 9.76
C GLY A 368 15.35 -32.44 8.86
N ARG A 369 16.60 -32.22 8.41
CA ARG A 369 17.36 -33.22 7.63
C ARG A 369 17.76 -34.42 8.46
N ARG A 370 18.27 -34.21 9.69
CA ARG A 370 18.67 -35.29 10.60
C ARG A 370 17.47 -36.13 11.08
N MET A 371 16.28 -35.54 11.12
CA MET A 371 15.02 -36.24 11.33
C MET A 371 14.50 -37.01 10.08
N GLY A 372 15.20 -36.94 8.94
CA GLY A 372 14.77 -37.57 7.69
C GLY A 372 13.58 -36.89 7.01
N LEU A 373 13.32 -35.61 7.28
CA LEU A 373 12.20 -34.87 6.69
C LEU A 373 12.54 -34.32 5.30
N GLU A 374 11.52 -34.24 4.44
CA GLU A 374 11.64 -33.62 3.11
C GLU A 374 11.73 -32.08 3.22
N THR A 375 12.95 -31.56 3.39
CA THR A 375 13.18 -30.11 3.65
C THR A 375 13.07 -29.18 2.43
N ASN A 376 12.90 -29.73 1.22
CA ASN A 376 12.76 -28.94 -0.01
C ASN A 376 11.31 -28.60 -0.36
N LYS A 377 10.33 -29.21 0.32
CA LYS A 377 8.90 -29.07 0.04
C LYS A 377 8.18 -28.53 1.27
N LEU A 378 7.67 -27.30 1.21
CA LEU A 378 6.99 -26.69 2.37
C LEU A 378 5.72 -27.44 2.79
N SER A 379 5.05 -28.12 1.85
CA SER A 379 3.85 -28.90 2.15
C SER A 379 4.11 -30.18 2.96
N SER A 380 5.38 -30.57 3.20
CA SER A 380 5.71 -31.71 4.09
C SER A 380 5.61 -31.35 5.58
N LEU A 381 5.34 -30.08 5.89
CA LEU A 381 5.31 -29.52 7.26
C LEU A 381 6.61 -29.77 8.04
N TRP A 382 7.73 -29.92 7.32
CA TRP A 382 9.01 -30.26 7.94
C TRP A 382 9.46 -29.20 8.95
N LYS A 383 9.12 -27.92 8.71
CA LYS A 383 9.43 -26.82 9.62
C LYS A 383 8.70 -26.98 10.94
N ASP A 384 7.39 -27.22 10.87
CA ASP A 384 6.50 -27.42 12.03
C ASP A 384 6.95 -28.62 12.88
N ARG A 385 7.27 -29.74 12.22
CA ARG A 385 7.79 -30.92 12.89
C ARG A 385 9.15 -30.67 13.56
N ALA A 386 10.10 -30.06 12.84
CA ALA A 386 11.43 -29.80 13.38
C ALA A 386 11.38 -28.80 14.57
N VAL A 387 10.56 -27.75 14.50
CA VAL A 387 10.48 -26.76 15.58
C VAL A 387 9.88 -27.35 16.87
N ILE A 388 8.93 -28.29 16.74
CA ILE A 388 8.37 -29.01 17.90
C ILE A 388 9.47 -29.81 18.59
N GLU A 389 10.23 -30.63 17.87
CA GLU A 389 11.29 -31.46 18.45
C GLU A 389 12.44 -30.63 19.07
N ILE A 390 12.78 -29.48 18.47
CA ILE A 390 13.75 -28.55 19.06
C ILE A 390 13.24 -28.02 20.40
N ASN A 391 11.97 -27.62 20.47
CA ASN A 391 11.37 -27.13 21.70
C ASN A 391 11.24 -28.25 22.76
N VAL A 392 11.00 -29.50 22.34
CA VAL A 392 11.05 -30.69 23.23
C VAL A 392 12.46 -30.88 23.78
N ALA A 393 13.51 -30.76 22.95
CA ALA A 393 14.90 -30.85 23.41
C ALA A 393 15.20 -29.82 24.49
N VAL A 394 14.79 -28.56 24.31
CA VAL A 394 14.98 -27.49 25.29
C VAL A 394 14.30 -27.83 26.61
N LEU A 395 13.00 -28.13 26.60
CA LEU A 395 12.26 -28.44 27.83
C LEU A 395 12.84 -29.66 28.55
N HIS A 396 13.15 -30.72 27.81
CA HIS A 396 13.75 -31.93 28.35
C HIS A 396 15.10 -31.66 29.02
N SER A 397 15.97 -30.90 28.35
CA SER A 397 17.33 -30.62 28.83
C SER A 397 17.34 -29.79 30.10
N PHE A 398 16.50 -28.76 30.17
CA PHE A 398 16.33 -27.93 31.37
C PHE A 398 15.77 -28.74 32.54
N GLN A 399 14.73 -29.55 32.29
CA GLN A 399 14.15 -30.43 33.32
C GLN A 399 15.17 -31.44 33.83
N LYS A 400 15.91 -32.11 32.94
CA LYS A 400 16.92 -33.10 33.31
C LYS A 400 18.05 -32.51 34.16
N GLN A 401 18.41 -31.26 33.92
CA GLN A 401 19.44 -30.53 34.67
C GLN A 401 18.88 -29.76 35.88
N ASN A 402 17.60 -29.96 36.24
CA ASN A 402 16.92 -29.30 37.35
C ASN A 402 16.93 -27.76 37.27
N VAL A 403 16.84 -27.22 36.06
CA VAL A 403 16.78 -25.78 35.82
C VAL A 403 15.34 -25.33 35.54
N THR A 404 14.89 -24.28 36.22
CA THR A 404 13.53 -23.74 36.07
C THR A 404 13.28 -23.25 34.65
N ILE A 405 12.28 -23.84 34.01
CA ILE A 405 11.74 -23.42 32.72
C ILE A 405 10.23 -23.67 32.69
N MET A 406 9.50 -22.91 31.90
CA MET A 406 8.05 -23.07 31.74
C MET A 406 7.69 -23.40 30.29
N ASP A 407 6.77 -24.33 30.08
CA ASP A 407 6.19 -24.54 28.76
C ASP A 407 5.17 -23.43 28.43
N HIS A 408 4.93 -23.22 27.14
CA HIS A 408 4.11 -22.10 26.67
C HIS A 408 2.61 -22.27 26.93
N HIS A 409 2.11 -23.49 27.15
CA HIS A 409 0.71 -23.72 27.51
C HIS A 409 0.47 -23.35 28.98
N SER A 410 1.31 -23.85 29.88
CA SER A 410 1.24 -23.50 31.32
C SER A 410 1.44 -22.00 31.54
N ALA A 411 2.37 -21.37 30.80
CA ALA A 411 2.58 -19.92 30.85
C ALA A 411 1.31 -19.15 30.42
N ALA A 412 0.68 -19.58 29.32
CA ALA A 412 -0.55 -18.98 28.82
C ALA A 412 -1.72 -19.11 29.82
N GLU A 413 -1.92 -20.28 30.42
CA GLU A 413 -2.95 -20.49 31.44
C GLU A 413 -2.72 -19.64 32.69
N SER A 414 -1.47 -19.59 33.16
CA SER A 414 -1.06 -18.76 34.29
C SER A 414 -1.34 -17.28 34.03
N PHE A 415 -1.04 -16.81 32.82
CA PHE A 415 -1.35 -15.45 32.42
C PHE A 415 -2.85 -15.15 32.41
N MET A 416 -3.69 -16.08 31.94
CA MET A 416 -5.15 -15.90 31.96
C MET A 416 -5.70 -15.78 33.40
N LYS A 417 -5.17 -16.57 34.34
CA LYS A 417 -5.51 -16.45 35.78
C LYS A 417 -5.09 -15.09 36.33
N TYR A 418 -3.89 -14.63 36.00
CA TYR A 418 -3.41 -13.30 36.37
C TYR A 418 -4.32 -12.20 35.81
N MET A 419 -4.64 -12.25 34.52
CA MET A 419 -5.51 -11.28 33.85
C MET A 419 -6.88 -11.21 34.53
N GLN A 420 -7.53 -12.36 34.80
CA GLN A 420 -8.79 -12.42 35.53
C GLN A 420 -8.70 -11.73 36.91
N ASN A 421 -7.63 -11.97 37.66
CA ASN A 421 -7.42 -11.33 38.94
C ASN A 421 -7.21 -9.81 38.82
N GLU A 422 -6.47 -9.34 37.81
CA GLU A 422 -6.26 -7.91 37.57
C GLU A 422 -7.56 -7.20 37.19
N TYR A 423 -8.42 -7.82 36.38
CA TYR A 423 -9.76 -7.28 36.11
C TYR A 423 -10.60 -7.18 37.38
N ARG A 424 -10.54 -8.18 38.26
CA ARG A 424 -11.27 -8.17 39.53
C ARG A 424 -10.77 -7.08 40.49
N VAL A 425 -9.46 -6.87 40.57
CA VAL A 425 -8.85 -6.00 41.60
C VAL A 425 -8.64 -4.56 41.11
N ARG A 426 -8.37 -4.35 39.82
CA ARG A 426 -8.01 -3.04 39.24
C ARG A 426 -8.90 -2.59 38.09
N GLY A 427 -9.79 -3.46 37.60
CA GLY A 427 -10.67 -3.13 36.47
C GLY A 427 -10.00 -3.18 35.10
N GLY A 428 -8.80 -3.73 34.96
CA GLY A 428 -8.14 -3.89 33.65
C GLY A 428 -6.75 -4.51 33.72
N CYS A 429 -6.20 -4.86 32.57
CA CYS A 429 -4.88 -5.50 32.46
C CYS A 429 -4.16 -5.06 31.17
N PRO A 430 -3.09 -4.25 31.24
CA PRO A 430 -2.26 -3.93 30.07
C PRO A 430 -1.66 -5.20 29.47
N ALA A 431 -1.81 -5.41 28.16
CA ALA A 431 -1.35 -6.62 27.50
C ALA A 431 -1.05 -6.41 26.00
N ASP A 432 0.13 -6.85 25.56
CA ASP A 432 0.57 -6.81 24.17
C ASP A 432 0.37 -8.19 23.52
N TRP A 433 -0.73 -8.36 22.79
CA TRP A 433 -1.11 -9.63 22.17
C TRP A 433 -0.03 -10.21 21.27
N VAL A 434 0.65 -9.36 20.48
CA VAL A 434 1.68 -9.77 19.52
C VAL A 434 2.88 -10.43 20.22
N TRP A 435 3.16 -10.01 21.46
CA TRP A 435 4.25 -10.55 22.25
C TRP A 435 3.83 -11.70 23.17
N LEU A 436 2.64 -11.60 23.79
CA LEU A 436 2.16 -12.58 24.77
C LEU A 436 1.71 -13.90 24.15
N VAL A 437 1.29 -13.91 22.88
CA VAL A 437 0.94 -15.15 22.19
C VAL A 437 2.22 -15.91 21.83
N PRO A 438 2.37 -17.17 22.26
CA PRO A 438 3.55 -17.97 21.96
C PRO A 438 3.77 -18.13 20.44
N PRO A 439 5.04 -18.14 19.96
CA PRO A 439 5.36 -18.19 18.54
C PRO A 439 5.08 -19.56 17.88
N ILE A 440 4.81 -20.59 18.68
CA ILE A 440 4.41 -21.92 18.25
C ILE A 440 3.09 -22.27 18.93
N SER A 441 2.22 -23.00 18.23
CA SER A 441 0.95 -23.50 18.76
C SER A 441 0.02 -22.41 19.33
N GLY A 442 0.16 -21.16 18.88
CA GLY A 442 -0.58 -20.03 19.46
C GLY A 442 -2.10 -20.26 19.50
N SER A 443 -2.71 -20.72 18.41
CA SER A 443 -4.15 -20.92 18.31
C SER A 443 -4.73 -22.03 19.20
N ILE A 444 -3.90 -22.77 19.93
CA ILE A 444 -4.32 -23.77 20.93
C ILE A 444 -3.93 -23.34 22.36
N THR A 445 -3.61 -22.06 22.55
CA THR A 445 -3.38 -21.45 23.86
C THR A 445 -4.52 -20.47 24.18
N PRO A 446 -4.96 -20.38 25.44
CA PRO A 446 -6.12 -19.53 25.80
C PRO A 446 -5.84 -18.03 25.59
N VAL A 447 -4.58 -17.61 25.60
CA VAL A 447 -4.16 -16.22 25.36
C VAL A 447 -4.40 -15.77 23.92
N PHE A 448 -4.38 -16.68 22.95
CA PHE A 448 -4.63 -16.35 21.54
C PHE A 448 -6.06 -15.85 21.32
N HIS A 449 -7.01 -16.46 22.03
CA HIS A 449 -8.44 -16.18 21.90
C HIS A 449 -8.91 -14.96 22.71
N GLN A 450 -8.04 -14.40 23.55
CA GLN A 450 -8.39 -13.29 24.43
C GLN A 450 -8.10 -11.95 23.74
N GLU A 451 -9.12 -11.10 23.56
CA GLU A 451 -8.89 -9.69 23.21
C GLU A 451 -8.12 -8.98 24.32
N MET A 452 -7.15 -8.14 23.94
CA MET A 452 -6.23 -7.44 24.84
C MET A 452 -6.07 -5.99 24.41
N LEU A 453 -5.84 -5.10 25.38
CA LEU A 453 -5.55 -3.69 25.14
C LEU A 453 -4.10 -3.39 25.52
N ASN A 454 -3.37 -2.77 24.59
CA ASN A 454 -1.98 -2.39 24.79
C ASN A 454 -1.89 -0.90 25.16
N TYR A 455 -1.67 -0.63 26.44
CA TYR A 455 -1.55 0.71 27.02
C TYR A 455 -0.49 0.75 28.11
N VAL A 456 -0.02 1.95 28.45
CA VAL A 456 1.06 2.16 29.41
C VAL A 456 0.52 2.81 30.68
N LEU A 457 0.83 2.21 31.84
CA LEU A 457 0.58 2.74 33.18
C LEU A 457 1.92 3.05 33.84
N THR A 458 1.99 4.11 34.64
CA THR A 458 3.14 4.38 35.53
C THR A 458 2.95 3.70 36.89
N PRO A 459 4.01 3.22 37.57
CA PRO A 459 5.39 3.04 37.10
C PRO A 459 5.53 2.09 35.91
N PHE A 460 6.56 2.26 35.07
CA PHE A 460 6.74 1.48 33.84
C PHE A 460 8.20 1.20 33.48
N TYR A 461 8.45 0.12 32.73
CA TYR A 461 9.75 -0.19 32.13
C TYR A 461 9.78 0.13 30.63
N TYR A 462 10.58 1.12 30.22
CA TYR A 462 10.81 1.42 28.81
C TYR A 462 12.12 0.80 28.32
N TYR A 463 12.17 0.38 27.05
CA TYR A 463 13.44 0.09 26.40
C TYR A 463 14.21 1.39 26.16
N GLN A 464 15.54 1.30 26.15
CA GLN A 464 16.42 2.42 25.87
C GLN A 464 17.09 2.29 24.51
N VAL A 465 17.44 3.42 23.90
CA VAL A 465 18.44 3.44 22.82
C VAL A 465 19.76 2.86 23.34
N ASP A 466 20.43 2.08 22.50
CA ASP A 466 21.72 1.46 22.83
C ASP A 466 22.73 2.51 23.35
N ALA A 467 23.35 2.22 24.50
CA ALA A 467 24.17 3.21 25.21
C ALA A 467 25.36 3.72 24.37
N TRP A 468 26.01 2.85 23.60
CA TRP A 468 27.15 3.21 22.74
C TRP A 468 26.78 4.16 21.59
N LYS A 469 25.48 4.30 21.26
CA LYS A 469 25.02 5.23 20.23
C LYS A 469 24.87 6.67 20.76
N THR A 470 24.69 6.83 22.07
CA THR A 470 24.40 8.12 22.71
C THR A 470 25.50 8.56 23.69
N HIS A 471 26.41 7.68 24.09
CA HIS A 471 27.51 8.00 25.01
C HIS A 471 28.47 9.06 24.44
N VAL A 472 28.84 10.02 25.29
CA VAL A 472 29.85 11.05 25.00
C VAL A 472 31.14 10.63 25.69
N TRP A 473 32.19 10.36 24.91
CA TRP A 473 33.45 9.84 25.40
C TRP A 473 34.28 10.93 26.09
N HIS A 474 34.81 10.64 27.27
CA HIS A 474 35.76 11.53 27.96
C HIS A 474 37.19 11.32 27.45
N ASP A 475 37.61 10.07 27.31
CA ASP A 475 38.86 9.70 26.66
C ASP A 475 38.59 9.27 25.22
N GLU A 476 38.82 10.20 24.29
CA GLU A 476 38.68 9.94 22.85
C GLU A 476 39.61 8.82 22.33
N ASN A 477 40.65 8.42 23.08
CA ASN A 477 41.48 7.27 22.69
C ASN A 477 40.80 5.92 23.00
N ARG A 478 39.94 5.88 24.02
CA ARG A 478 39.14 4.69 24.39
C ARG A 478 37.90 4.53 23.53
N ARG A 479 37.47 5.61 22.87
CA ARG A 479 36.36 5.58 21.92
C ARG A 479 36.65 4.53 20.85
N PRO A 480 35.80 3.50 20.70
CA PRO A 480 35.86 2.59 19.58
C PRO A 480 35.88 3.42 18.32
N LYS A 481 36.98 3.32 17.55
CA LYS A 481 37.08 4.04 16.28
C LYS A 481 35.87 3.61 15.50
N LYS A 482 34.89 4.51 15.31
CA LYS A 482 33.81 4.29 14.36
C LYS A 482 34.53 3.77 13.14
N ARG A 483 34.31 2.50 12.79
CA ARG A 483 34.56 2.05 11.44
C ARG A 483 33.58 2.89 10.64
N LYS A 484 33.98 4.12 10.30
CA LYS A 484 33.60 4.75 9.06
C LYS A 484 33.91 3.64 8.10
N ILE A 485 32.87 2.92 7.70
CA ILE A 485 32.99 1.98 6.62
C ILE A 485 33.47 2.91 5.52
N LYS A 486 34.79 2.94 5.30
CA LYS A 486 35.36 3.85 4.32
C LYS A 486 34.53 3.58 3.09
N PHE A 487 34.16 4.62 2.33
CA PHE A 487 33.46 4.36 1.08
C PHE A 487 34.22 3.29 0.29
N SER A 488 35.54 3.18 0.41
CA SER A 488 36.35 2.07 -0.11
C SER A 488 36.09 0.67 0.46
N VAL A 489 35.67 0.49 1.72
CA VAL A 489 35.33 -0.81 2.33
C VAL A 489 33.87 -1.17 2.08
N LEU A 490 32.94 -0.20 2.17
CA LEU A 490 31.55 -0.41 1.77
C LEU A 490 31.51 -0.64 0.26
N ALA A 491 32.26 0.14 -0.51
CA ALA A 491 32.50 -0.13 -1.90
C ALA A 491 33.34 -1.37 -2.11
N LYS A 492 34.22 -1.88 -1.22
CA LYS A 492 34.89 -3.18 -1.44
C LYS A 492 33.98 -4.37 -1.14
N VAL A 493 33.08 -4.28 -0.16
CA VAL A 493 32.08 -5.33 0.15
C VAL A 493 30.92 -5.25 -0.82
N VAL A 494 30.45 -4.06 -1.17
CA VAL A 494 29.55 -3.84 -2.30
C VAL A 494 30.27 -4.12 -3.60
N LEU A 495 31.57 -3.88 -3.79
CA LEU A 495 32.33 -4.33 -4.99
C LEU A 495 32.64 -5.80 -4.90
N PHE A 496 32.66 -6.48 -3.76
CA PHE A 496 32.93 -7.92 -3.68
C PHE A 496 31.61 -8.67 -3.84
N SER A 497 30.57 -8.33 -3.09
CA SER A 497 29.19 -8.82 -3.27
C SER A 497 28.60 -8.36 -4.59
N SER A 498 28.86 -7.14 -5.07
CA SER A 498 28.56 -6.75 -6.47
C SER A 498 29.67 -7.07 -7.46
N ALA A 499 30.84 -7.64 -7.12
CA ALA A 499 31.71 -8.30 -8.11
C ALA A 499 31.45 -9.80 -8.14
N LEU A 500 30.82 -10.38 -7.13
CA LEU A 500 30.34 -11.75 -7.09
C LEU A 500 28.96 -11.78 -7.75
N MET A 501 28.07 -10.85 -7.37
CA MET A 501 26.84 -10.53 -8.10
C MET A 501 27.12 -9.85 -9.43
N ARG A 502 28.14 -8.99 -9.67
CA ARG A 502 28.53 -8.67 -11.08
C ARG A 502 29.22 -9.82 -11.74
N LYS A 503 29.99 -10.70 -11.09
CA LYS A 503 30.52 -11.87 -11.80
C LYS A 503 29.38 -12.78 -12.25
N THR A 504 28.34 -12.96 -11.44
CA THR A 504 27.19 -13.79 -11.77
C THR A 504 26.12 -13.07 -12.61
N LEU A 505 25.85 -11.78 -12.39
CA LEU A 505 24.91 -10.94 -13.16
C LEU A 505 25.54 -10.29 -14.39
N ALA A 506 26.85 -9.99 -14.41
CA ALA A 506 27.57 -9.57 -15.63
C ALA A 506 28.04 -10.76 -16.47
N ALA A 507 28.02 -11.99 -15.92
CA ALA A 507 27.97 -13.20 -16.75
C ALA A 507 26.58 -13.41 -17.39
N ARG A 508 25.52 -12.79 -16.85
CA ARG A 508 24.19 -12.80 -17.46
C ARG A 508 24.02 -11.60 -18.39
N THR A 509 23.25 -11.79 -19.45
CA THR A 509 22.90 -10.72 -20.37
C THR A 509 22.09 -9.63 -19.64
N LYS A 510 22.42 -8.36 -19.87
CA LYS A 510 21.71 -7.21 -19.28
C LYS A 510 20.39 -6.94 -20.02
N ALA A 511 19.34 -6.68 -19.26
CA ALA A 511 18.04 -6.24 -19.78
C ALA A 511 17.59 -4.96 -19.04
N THR A 512 17.06 -3.99 -19.78
CA THR A 512 16.48 -2.77 -19.22
C THR A 512 14.99 -2.74 -19.56
N VAL A 513 14.12 -2.60 -18.58
CA VAL A 513 12.68 -2.33 -18.77
C VAL A 513 12.45 -0.84 -18.57
N ILE A 514 11.88 -0.16 -19.55
CA ILE A 514 11.42 1.23 -19.41
C ILE A 514 9.90 1.32 -19.48
N TYR A 515 9.30 2.23 -18.71
CA TYR A 515 7.86 2.44 -18.73
C TYR A 515 7.43 3.90 -18.80
N ALA A 516 6.28 4.13 -19.41
CA ALA A 516 5.52 5.38 -19.31
C ALA A 516 4.04 5.09 -19.02
N THR A 517 3.46 5.89 -18.13
CA THR A 517 2.14 5.65 -17.53
C THR A 517 1.52 6.96 -17.05
N GLU A 518 0.20 7.08 -17.18
CA GLU A 518 -0.58 8.15 -16.51
C GLU A 518 -1.27 7.66 -15.24
N THR A 519 -1.66 6.39 -15.22
CA THR A 519 -2.55 5.83 -14.18
C THR A 519 -1.87 4.74 -13.34
N GLY A 520 -0.57 4.53 -13.53
CA GLY A 520 0.22 3.50 -12.83
C GLY A 520 0.14 2.09 -13.43
N LYS A 521 -0.72 1.82 -14.41
CA LYS A 521 -0.88 0.45 -14.93
C LYS A 521 0.35 -0.09 -15.65
N SER A 522 0.95 0.69 -16.56
CA SER A 522 2.16 0.28 -17.28
C SER A 522 3.35 0.05 -16.35
N GLU A 523 3.43 0.81 -15.25
CA GLU A 523 4.44 0.66 -14.21
C GLU A 523 4.30 -0.68 -13.48
N THR A 524 3.08 -1.03 -13.06
CA THR A 524 2.80 -2.34 -12.46
C THR A 524 3.19 -3.48 -13.41
N LEU A 525 2.81 -3.39 -14.68
CA LEU A 525 3.17 -4.41 -15.68
C LEU A 525 4.69 -4.46 -15.93
N ALA A 526 5.39 -3.32 -15.95
CA ALA A 526 6.84 -3.26 -16.08
C ALA A 526 7.57 -3.92 -14.90
N ASN A 527 7.07 -3.73 -13.68
CA ASN A 527 7.59 -4.40 -12.48
C ASN A 527 7.37 -5.91 -12.54
N ASN A 528 6.20 -6.36 -12.99
CA ASN A 528 5.92 -7.78 -13.19
C ASN A 528 6.86 -8.37 -14.27
N LEU A 529 7.07 -7.64 -15.39
CA LEU A 529 7.98 -8.06 -16.46
C LEU A 529 9.42 -8.20 -15.94
N CYS A 530 9.87 -7.28 -15.09
CA CYS A 530 11.18 -7.35 -14.46
C CYS A 530 11.33 -8.58 -13.56
N ALA A 531 10.31 -8.89 -12.76
CA ALA A 531 10.30 -10.11 -11.94
C ALA A 531 10.42 -11.37 -12.80
N LEU A 532 9.73 -11.43 -13.94
CA LEU A 532 9.85 -12.52 -14.92
C LEU A 532 11.25 -12.59 -15.54
N PHE A 533 11.78 -11.47 -16.02
CA PHE A 533 13.09 -11.45 -16.70
C PHE A 533 14.27 -11.69 -15.76
N ASN A 534 14.17 -11.33 -14.47
CA ASN A 534 15.17 -11.63 -13.46
C ASN A 534 15.40 -13.13 -13.21
N CYS A 535 14.51 -14.01 -13.70
CA CYS A 535 14.74 -15.46 -13.72
C CYS A 535 15.95 -15.87 -14.59
N ALA A 536 16.31 -15.09 -15.63
CA ALA A 536 17.38 -15.43 -16.58
C ALA A 536 18.37 -14.28 -16.86
N PHE A 537 17.91 -13.03 -16.77
CA PHE A 537 18.66 -11.82 -17.14
C PHE A 537 19.02 -10.98 -15.91
N SER A 538 19.98 -10.08 -16.06
CA SER A 538 20.21 -9.00 -15.10
C SER A 538 19.31 -7.83 -15.47
N THR A 539 18.13 -7.73 -14.86
CA THR A 539 17.07 -6.81 -15.28
C THR A 539 16.91 -5.62 -14.33
N LYS A 540 16.68 -4.42 -14.87
CA LYS A 540 16.31 -3.21 -14.11
C LYS A 540 15.05 -2.56 -14.69
N VAL A 541 14.30 -1.82 -13.89
CA VAL A 541 13.14 -1.02 -14.33
C VAL A 541 13.47 0.46 -14.18
N LEU A 542 13.11 1.28 -15.17
CA LEU A 542 13.25 2.73 -15.12
C LEU A 542 11.98 3.40 -15.67
N CYS A 543 11.60 4.53 -15.07
CA CYS A 543 10.66 5.46 -15.69
C CYS A 543 11.32 6.07 -16.94
N MET A 544 10.56 6.29 -18.01
CA MET A 544 11.09 6.90 -19.24
C MET A 544 11.70 8.29 -19.02
N ASP A 545 11.20 9.08 -18.05
CA ASP A 545 11.76 10.39 -17.69
C ASP A 545 13.17 10.32 -17.07
N ASP A 546 13.46 9.20 -16.40
CA ASP A 546 14.74 8.91 -15.76
C ASP A 546 15.72 8.21 -16.73
N TYR A 547 15.23 7.75 -17.88
CA TYR A 547 16.05 7.08 -18.90
C TYR A 547 16.87 8.10 -19.71
N LYS A 548 18.19 7.93 -19.74
CA LYS A 548 19.10 8.78 -20.51
C LYS A 548 19.25 8.25 -21.92
N LEU A 549 18.97 9.07 -22.93
CA LEU A 549 19.09 8.66 -24.34
C LEU A 549 20.48 8.12 -24.71
N SER A 550 21.54 8.67 -24.11
CA SER A 550 22.92 8.20 -24.29
C SER A 550 23.15 6.73 -23.88
N ASP A 551 22.23 6.12 -23.12
CA ASP A 551 22.34 4.72 -22.71
C ASP A 551 21.82 3.74 -23.75
N LEU A 552 21.08 4.18 -24.79
CA LEU A 552 20.64 3.34 -25.92
C LEU A 552 21.81 2.59 -26.57
N GLU A 553 22.93 3.28 -26.81
CA GLU A 553 24.15 2.70 -27.40
C GLU A 553 24.82 1.65 -26.51
N LYS A 554 24.43 1.58 -25.23
CA LYS A 554 24.97 0.62 -24.26
C LYS A 554 24.03 -0.56 -24.05
N GLU A 555 22.80 -0.48 -24.53
CA GLU A 555 21.82 -1.54 -24.32
C GLU A 555 22.24 -2.84 -25.02
N THR A 556 21.75 -3.95 -24.47
CA THR A 556 21.85 -5.29 -25.06
C THR A 556 20.45 -5.83 -25.31
N LEU A 557 19.57 -5.66 -24.32
CA LEU A 557 18.14 -5.89 -24.42
C LEU A 557 17.35 -4.74 -23.78
N LEU A 558 16.49 -4.07 -24.55
CA LEU A 558 15.55 -3.04 -24.08
C LEU A 558 14.10 -3.53 -24.17
N LEU A 559 13.38 -3.53 -23.07
CA LEU A 559 11.95 -3.87 -23.00
C LEU A 559 11.18 -2.59 -22.69
N VAL A 560 10.12 -2.32 -23.45
CA VAL A 560 9.35 -1.09 -23.31
C VAL A 560 7.91 -1.44 -22.95
N VAL A 561 7.38 -0.89 -21.86
CA VAL A 561 5.97 -1.06 -21.45
C VAL A 561 5.33 0.30 -21.30
N THR A 562 4.51 0.72 -22.26
CA THR A 562 3.97 2.08 -22.28
C THR A 562 2.49 2.13 -22.57
N SER A 563 1.77 3.03 -21.90
CA SER A 563 0.42 3.40 -22.31
C SER A 563 0.45 4.43 -23.45
N THR A 564 -0.66 4.58 -24.16
CA THR A 564 -0.92 5.69 -25.08
C THR A 564 -1.98 6.60 -24.46
N PHE A 565 -1.80 7.92 -24.54
CA PHE A 565 -2.71 8.88 -23.91
C PHE A 565 -3.10 10.03 -24.87
N GLY A 566 -4.22 10.68 -24.60
CA GLY A 566 -4.75 11.72 -25.49
C GLY A 566 -5.08 11.17 -26.88
N ASN A 567 -4.59 11.83 -27.93
CA ASN A 567 -4.83 11.46 -29.32
C ASN A 567 -3.63 10.72 -29.95
N GLY A 568 -3.21 9.61 -29.34
CA GLY A 568 -2.04 8.83 -29.79
C GLY A 568 -0.70 9.28 -29.20
N ASP A 569 -0.72 10.14 -28.19
CA ASP A 569 0.47 10.74 -27.59
C ASP A 569 1.09 9.87 -26.47
N SER A 570 2.32 10.22 -26.09
CA SER A 570 2.97 9.60 -24.94
C SER A 570 2.32 10.05 -23.62
N PRO A 571 2.34 9.20 -22.58
CA PRO A 571 2.11 9.64 -21.20
C PRO A 571 3.08 10.77 -20.83
N GLY A 572 2.73 11.56 -19.81
CA GLY A 572 3.47 12.70 -19.32
C GLY A 572 4.93 12.35 -19.03
N ASN A 573 5.15 11.21 -18.35
CA ASN A 573 6.48 10.71 -18.01
C ASN A 573 7.23 10.00 -19.15
N GLY A 574 6.67 10.00 -20.38
CA GLY A 574 7.33 9.51 -21.60
C GLY A 574 7.72 10.64 -22.57
N LYS A 575 7.28 11.88 -22.33
CA LYS A 575 7.44 13.01 -23.27
C LYS A 575 8.90 13.38 -23.50
N LYS A 576 9.71 13.42 -22.44
CA LYS A 576 11.12 13.79 -22.53
C LYS A 576 11.91 12.82 -23.40
N LEU A 577 11.67 11.51 -23.21
CA LEU A 577 12.28 10.46 -24.02
C LEU A 577 11.77 10.51 -25.47
N LYS A 578 10.45 10.69 -25.68
CA LYS A 578 9.88 10.86 -27.03
C LYS A 578 10.61 11.96 -27.82
N ASN A 579 10.70 13.16 -27.27
CA ASN A 579 11.32 14.30 -27.97
C ASN A 579 12.79 14.03 -28.32
N SER A 580 13.52 13.39 -27.41
CA SER A 580 14.95 13.12 -27.59
C SER A 580 15.20 11.94 -28.54
N LEU A 581 14.39 10.88 -28.46
CA LEU A 581 14.54 9.69 -29.30
C LEU A 581 14.17 9.96 -30.74
N PHE A 582 13.11 10.75 -30.98
CA PHE A 582 12.58 10.97 -32.33
C PHE A 582 13.46 11.91 -33.18
N THR A 583 14.27 12.76 -32.53
CA THR A 583 15.27 13.63 -33.18
C THR A 583 16.58 12.91 -33.50
N MET A 584 16.77 11.68 -33.01
CA MET A 584 17.97 10.90 -33.27
C MET A 584 17.96 10.32 -34.71
N ASN A 585 19.10 10.37 -35.39
CA ASN A 585 19.21 9.95 -36.81
C ASN A 585 19.82 8.55 -37.00
N GLN A 586 20.79 8.16 -36.17
CA GLN A 586 21.50 6.88 -36.30
C GLN A 586 21.91 6.35 -34.92
N LEU A 587 21.94 5.02 -34.77
CA LEU A 587 22.63 4.32 -33.68
C LEU A 587 23.82 3.54 -34.24
N ASN A 588 24.94 3.58 -33.54
CA ASN A 588 26.15 2.87 -33.93
C ASN A 588 26.11 1.39 -33.54
N LYS A 589 25.38 1.05 -32.47
CA LYS A 589 25.29 -0.32 -31.95
C LYS A 589 23.90 -0.91 -32.09
N LYS A 590 23.84 -2.14 -32.63
CA LYS A 590 22.61 -2.93 -32.68
C LYS A 590 22.37 -3.64 -31.33
N PHE A 591 21.17 -3.48 -30.78
CA PHE A 591 20.69 -4.19 -29.60
C PHE A 591 19.32 -4.81 -29.87
N ARG A 592 18.89 -5.71 -28.98
CA ARG A 592 17.57 -6.35 -29.06
C ARG A 592 16.53 -5.55 -28.31
N TYR A 593 15.30 -5.48 -28.81
CA TYR A 593 14.23 -4.82 -28.07
C TYR A 593 12.86 -5.48 -28.26
N ALA A 594 11.94 -5.21 -27.34
CA ALA A 594 10.53 -5.58 -27.46
C ALA A 594 9.65 -4.51 -26.83
N VAL A 595 8.47 -4.27 -27.41
CA VAL A 595 7.55 -3.22 -26.95
C VAL A 595 6.18 -3.84 -26.64
N PHE A 596 5.59 -3.43 -25.51
CA PHE A 596 4.20 -3.68 -25.17
C PHE A 596 3.46 -2.37 -24.96
N GLY A 597 2.43 -2.16 -25.78
CA GLY A 597 1.54 -1.00 -25.73
C GLY A 597 0.27 -1.29 -24.95
N LEU A 598 -0.05 -0.44 -23.98
CA LEU A 598 -1.38 -0.37 -23.38
C LEU A 598 -2.17 0.71 -24.11
N GLY A 599 -3.34 0.35 -24.63
CA GLY A 599 -4.21 1.28 -25.33
C GLY A 599 -5.67 0.86 -25.24
N SER A 600 -6.53 1.53 -26.00
CA SER A 600 -7.92 1.11 -26.18
C SER A 600 -8.31 1.26 -27.65
N THR A 601 -8.94 0.22 -28.20
CA THR A 601 -9.43 0.24 -29.59
C THR A 601 -10.55 1.24 -29.85
N MET A 602 -11.06 1.91 -28.79
CA MET A 602 -11.97 3.05 -28.91
C MET A 602 -11.29 4.33 -29.42
N TYR A 603 -9.96 4.38 -29.40
CA TYR A 603 -9.18 5.49 -29.94
C TYR A 603 -8.62 5.08 -31.30
N PRO A 604 -8.67 5.95 -32.33
CA PRO A 604 -8.16 5.65 -33.67
C PRO A 604 -6.69 5.22 -33.66
N GLU A 605 -5.89 5.88 -32.84
CA GLU A 605 -4.45 5.69 -32.68
C GLU A 605 -4.16 4.63 -31.60
N PHE A 606 -4.67 3.40 -31.81
CA PHE A 606 -4.53 2.29 -30.87
C PHE A 606 -3.06 1.95 -30.63
N CYS A 607 -2.62 2.01 -29.36
CA CYS A 607 -1.24 1.77 -28.94
C CYS A 607 -0.19 2.63 -29.70
N ALA A 608 -0.58 3.77 -30.29
CA ALA A 608 0.26 4.50 -31.23
C ALA A 608 1.62 4.91 -30.69
N PHE A 609 1.73 5.26 -29.39
CA PHE A 609 3.03 5.62 -28.82
C PHE A 609 3.98 4.41 -28.74
N ALA A 610 3.45 3.21 -28.45
CA ALA A 610 4.23 1.98 -28.48
C ALA A 610 4.73 1.66 -29.89
N HIS A 611 3.85 1.77 -30.90
CA HIS A 611 4.23 1.61 -32.31
C HIS A 611 5.24 2.64 -32.78
N ALA A 612 5.10 3.89 -32.34
CA ALA A 612 6.02 4.95 -32.71
C ALA A 612 7.41 4.71 -32.11
N ILE A 613 7.51 4.21 -30.87
CA ILE A 613 8.78 3.76 -30.29
C ILE A 613 9.35 2.58 -31.08
N ASP A 614 8.55 1.56 -31.36
CA ASP A 614 8.98 0.37 -32.11
C ASP A 614 9.54 0.73 -33.49
N GLN A 615 8.79 1.50 -34.28
CA GLN A 615 9.21 1.99 -35.59
C GLN A 615 10.50 2.82 -35.49
N LYS A 616 10.61 3.72 -34.51
CA LYS A 616 11.79 4.57 -34.36
C LYS A 616 13.02 3.75 -33.97
N LEU A 617 12.89 2.78 -33.07
CA LEU A 617 14.00 1.88 -32.71
C LEU A 617 14.45 1.02 -33.89
N ALA A 618 13.51 0.50 -34.68
CA ALA A 618 13.81 -0.23 -35.90
C ALA A 618 14.52 0.64 -36.96
N GLN A 619 14.05 1.88 -37.18
CA GLN A 619 14.69 2.85 -38.09
C GLN A 619 16.12 3.20 -37.67
N LEU A 620 16.37 3.29 -36.36
CA LEU A 620 17.71 3.51 -35.83
C LEU A 620 18.62 2.27 -35.93
N GLY A 621 18.09 1.11 -36.35
CA GLY A 621 18.86 -0.11 -36.60
C GLY A 621 18.85 -1.14 -35.45
N ALA A 622 18.03 -0.93 -34.41
CA ALA A 622 17.81 -1.92 -33.36
C ALA A 622 17.01 -3.12 -33.90
N SER A 623 17.19 -4.29 -33.30
CA SER A 623 16.58 -5.54 -33.77
C SER A 623 15.45 -6.00 -32.85
N GLN A 624 14.23 -6.05 -33.35
CA GLN A 624 13.07 -6.51 -32.61
C GLN A 624 13.22 -7.99 -32.19
N LEU A 625 12.80 -8.34 -30.96
CA LEU A 625 12.73 -9.72 -30.45
C LEU A 625 11.40 -10.39 -30.82
N THR A 626 10.32 -9.72 -30.48
CA THR A 626 8.95 -10.17 -30.67
C THR A 626 8.14 -8.99 -31.22
N PRO A 627 7.11 -9.25 -32.04
CA PRO A 627 6.21 -8.20 -32.50
C PRO A 627 5.67 -7.38 -31.33
N THR A 628 5.44 -6.09 -31.56
CA THR A 628 4.83 -5.19 -30.58
C THR A 628 3.55 -5.80 -30.04
N GLY A 629 3.53 -6.06 -28.73
CA GLY A 629 2.33 -6.56 -28.06
C GLY A 629 1.37 -5.42 -27.79
N GLU A 630 0.07 -5.66 -27.94
CA GLU A 630 -0.97 -4.66 -27.74
C GLU A 630 -1.98 -5.15 -26.72
N GLY A 631 -2.19 -4.37 -25.67
CA GLY A 631 -3.16 -4.64 -24.64
C GLY A 631 -4.33 -3.66 -24.72
N ASP A 632 -5.49 -4.14 -25.18
CA ASP A 632 -6.72 -3.36 -25.25
C ASP A 632 -7.41 -3.33 -23.88
N GLU A 633 -7.53 -2.13 -23.29
CA GLU A 633 -8.22 -1.89 -22.01
C GLU A 633 -9.63 -2.48 -21.99
N LEU A 634 -10.29 -2.55 -23.14
CA LEU A 634 -11.65 -3.07 -23.29
C LEU A 634 -11.70 -4.57 -23.56
N ASN A 635 -10.56 -5.20 -23.87
CA ASN A 635 -10.52 -6.58 -24.31
C ASN A 635 -9.22 -7.28 -23.90
N GLY A 636 -9.19 -7.82 -22.67
CA GLY A 636 -8.14 -8.76 -22.26
C GLY A 636 -6.73 -8.15 -22.12
N GLN A 637 -6.59 -6.88 -21.75
CA GLN A 637 -5.29 -6.19 -21.66
C GLN A 637 -4.21 -6.94 -20.84
N GLU A 638 -4.55 -7.41 -19.63
CA GLU A 638 -3.61 -8.10 -18.74
C GLU A 638 -3.23 -9.49 -19.27
N GLU A 639 -4.19 -10.15 -19.92
CA GLU A 639 -4.00 -11.45 -20.56
C GLU A 639 -3.06 -11.33 -21.77
N ALA A 640 -3.30 -10.36 -22.65
CA ALA A 640 -2.44 -10.05 -23.78
C ALA A 640 -1.01 -9.74 -23.32
N PHE A 641 -0.86 -9.01 -22.21
CA PHE A 641 0.43 -8.76 -21.59
C PHE A 641 1.11 -10.04 -21.10
N CYS A 642 0.41 -10.91 -20.37
CA CYS A 642 0.99 -12.16 -19.88
C CYS A 642 1.49 -13.05 -21.03
N ILE A 643 0.69 -13.21 -22.09
CA ILE A 643 1.07 -13.99 -23.29
C ILE A 643 2.31 -13.38 -23.93
N TRP A 644 2.30 -12.07 -24.18
CA TRP A 644 3.43 -11.37 -24.77
C TRP A 644 4.68 -11.46 -23.89
N ALA A 645 4.56 -11.30 -22.58
CA ALA A 645 5.67 -11.32 -21.64
C ALA A 645 6.35 -12.69 -21.61
N VAL A 646 5.58 -13.79 -21.57
CA VAL A 646 6.11 -15.16 -21.60
C VAL A 646 6.78 -15.47 -22.94
N ASN A 647 6.15 -15.11 -24.06
CA ASN A 647 6.72 -15.34 -25.39
C ASN A 647 8.02 -14.53 -25.58
N THR A 648 8.03 -13.28 -25.14
CA THR A 648 9.22 -12.41 -25.18
C THR A 648 10.33 -12.96 -24.29
N PHE A 649 10.01 -13.45 -23.09
CA PHE A 649 10.98 -14.09 -22.19
C PHE A 649 11.60 -15.35 -22.79
N ARG A 650 10.78 -16.25 -23.37
CA ARG A 650 11.26 -17.47 -24.03
C ARG A 650 12.15 -17.16 -25.23
N THR A 651 11.69 -16.26 -26.10
CA THR A 651 12.44 -15.80 -27.29
C THR A 651 13.77 -15.16 -26.90
N ALA A 652 13.78 -14.33 -25.85
CA ALA A 652 15.02 -13.76 -25.32
C ALA A 652 15.96 -14.85 -24.80
N CYS A 653 15.47 -15.82 -24.04
CA CYS A 653 16.30 -16.93 -23.54
C CYS A 653 16.92 -17.75 -24.67
N GLU A 654 16.23 -17.91 -25.79
CA GLU A 654 16.73 -18.58 -26.99
C GLU A 654 17.79 -17.76 -27.72
N ILE A 655 17.51 -16.49 -28.01
CA ILE A 655 18.42 -15.60 -28.75
C ILE A 655 19.71 -15.35 -27.98
N PHE A 656 19.64 -15.30 -26.64
CA PHE A 656 20.80 -15.10 -25.77
C PHE A 656 21.40 -16.39 -25.21
N ASP A 657 20.98 -17.56 -25.71
CA ASP A 657 21.50 -18.90 -25.37
C ASP A 657 21.63 -19.17 -23.86
N ILE A 658 20.54 -18.93 -23.11
CA ILE A 658 20.52 -19.13 -21.66
C ILE A 658 20.47 -20.64 -21.32
N ARG A 659 21.49 -21.13 -20.61
CA ARG A 659 21.57 -22.54 -20.15
C ARG A 659 20.47 -22.86 -19.13
N GLY A 660 19.87 -24.04 -19.22
CA GLY A 660 18.82 -24.49 -18.31
C GLY A 660 17.45 -23.84 -18.53
N LYS A 661 17.21 -23.21 -19.69
CA LYS A 661 15.97 -22.50 -20.04
C LYS A 661 14.67 -23.30 -19.83
N GLN A 662 14.71 -24.63 -19.96
CA GLN A 662 13.54 -25.50 -19.74
C GLN A 662 13.24 -25.78 -18.26
N SER A 663 14.22 -25.58 -17.36
CA SER A 663 14.07 -25.76 -15.92
C SER A 663 13.71 -24.49 -15.15
N ILE A 664 13.54 -23.36 -15.85
CA ILE A 664 13.20 -22.08 -15.23
C ILE A 664 11.71 -22.11 -14.83
N GLN A 665 11.45 -22.14 -13.51
CA GLN A 665 10.09 -22.00 -12.99
C GLN A 665 9.60 -20.57 -13.17
N LEU A 666 8.55 -20.40 -13.97
CA LEU A 666 7.90 -19.10 -14.17
C LEU A 666 7.06 -18.72 -12.94
N PRO A 667 6.96 -17.42 -12.59
CA PRO A 667 6.03 -16.98 -11.56
C PRO A 667 4.59 -17.37 -11.92
N LYS A 668 3.79 -17.83 -10.94
CA LYS A 668 2.42 -18.32 -11.15
C LYS A 668 1.49 -17.35 -11.90
N VAL A 669 1.71 -16.04 -11.75
CA VAL A 669 0.95 -14.99 -12.45
C VAL A 669 1.05 -15.11 -13.98
N TYR A 670 2.13 -15.73 -14.49
CA TYR A 670 2.39 -15.97 -15.91
C TYR A 670 2.07 -17.40 -16.35
N ILE A 671 1.58 -18.24 -15.45
CA ILE A 671 1.04 -19.57 -15.77
C ILE A 671 -0.44 -19.37 -16.04
N THR A 672 -0.79 -18.99 -17.26
CA THR A 672 -2.19 -18.98 -17.70
C THR A 672 -2.61 -20.43 -17.93
N ASP A 673 -3.31 -21.02 -16.97
CA ASP A 673 -4.00 -22.29 -17.21
C ASP A 673 -5.03 -22.08 -18.32
N GLU A 674 -4.85 -22.76 -19.44
CA GLU A 674 -5.82 -22.79 -20.55
C GLU A 674 -7.15 -23.45 -20.15
N THR A 675 -7.19 -24.07 -18.97
CA THR A 675 -8.33 -24.83 -18.44
C THR A 675 -8.82 -24.25 -17.12
N TRP A 676 -10.11 -23.97 -17.01
CA TRP A 676 -10.73 -23.63 -15.74
C TRP A 676 -11.16 -24.92 -15.02
N ASN A 677 -10.61 -25.19 -13.84
CA ASN A 677 -10.95 -26.38 -13.07
C ASN A 677 -11.99 -26.05 -11.98
N PRO A 678 -13.24 -26.54 -12.09
CA PRO A 678 -14.28 -26.28 -11.10
C PRO A 678 -13.92 -26.79 -9.70
N LYS A 679 -13.08 -27.82 -9.58
CA LYS A 679 -12.68 -28.39 -8.28
C LYS A 679 -11.86 -27.42 -7.42
N ASN A 680 -11.28 -26.39 -8.03
CA ASN A 680 -10.50 -25.37 -7.32
C ASN A 680 -11.39 -24.27 -6.72
N TYR A 681 -12.70 -24.31 -6.93
CA TYR A 681 -13.61 -23.25 -6.52
C TYR A 681 -14.84 -23.83 -5.81
N ARG A 682 -15.30 -23.15 -4.76
CA ARG A 682 -16.60 -23.44 -4.14
C ARG A 682 -17.32 -22.18 -3.74
N ILE A 683 -18.64 -22.26 -3.75
CA ILE A 683 -19.53 -21.21 -3.27
C ILE A 683 -20.00 -21.59 -1.87
N VAL A 684 -19.87 -20.65 -0.93
CA VAL A 684 -20.28 -20.84 0.47
C VAL A 684 -21.30 -19.76 0.83
N PRO A 685 -22.42 -20.11 1.49
CA PRO A 685 -23.35 -19.12 2.03
C PRO A 685 -22.67 -18.14 2.99
N ASP A 686 -23.05 -16.87 2.93
CA ASP A 686 -22.57 -15.81 3.81
C ASP A 686 -23.76 -15.07 4.46
N SER A 687 -23.51 -14.41 5.58
CA SER A 687 -24.50 -13.60 6.32
C SER A 687 -24.20 -12.10 6.28
N GLN A 688 -23.04 -11.71 5.73
CA GLN A 688 -22.65 -10.31 5.62
C GLN A 688 -23.50 -9.58 4.57
N ARG A 689 -24.04 -8.42 4.94
CA ARG A 689 -24.70 -7.51 4.00
C ARG A 689 -23.67 -6.70 3.21
N LEU A 690 -23.97 -6.47 1.94
CA LEU A 690 -23.12 -5.69 1.06
C LEU A 690 -23.14 -4.19 1.42
N ASP A 691 -21.97 -3.65 1.73
CA ASP A 691 -21.71 -2.21 1.65
C ASP A 691 -21.08 -1.92 0.29
N LEU A 692 -21.91 -1.46 -0.66
CA LEU A 692 -21.51 -1.30 -2.05
C LEU A 692 -20.38 -0.27 -2.21
N SER A 693 -20.43 0.85 -1.48
CA SER A 693 -19.44 1.93 -1.63
C SER A 693 -18.09 1.47 -1.11
N LYS A 694 -18.06 0.81 0.06
CA LYS A 694 -16.83 0.24 0.61
C LYS A 694 -16.26 -0.86 -0.29
N ALA A 695 -17.11 -1.76 -0.77
CA ALA A 695 -16.69 -2.81 -1.70
C ALA A 695 -16.04 -2.25 -2.97
N LEU A 696 -16.68 -1.26 -3.60
CA LEU A 696 -16.12 -0.60 -4.79
C LEU A 696 -14.82 0.14 -4.48
N ALA A 697 -14.71 0.78 -3.30
CA ALA A 697 -13.49 1.42 -2.84
C ALA A 697 -12.33 0.42 -2.71
N ASP A 698 -12.58 -0.73 -2.09
CA ASP A 698 -11.59 -1.79 -1.87
C ASP A 698 -11.16 -2.44 -3.20
N ILE A 699 -12.12 -2.77 -4.10
CA ILE A 699 -11.85 -3.42 -5.40
C ILE A 699 -11.05 -2.51 -6.33
N HIS A 700 -11.41 -1.22 -6.40
CA HIS A 700 -10.83 -0.29 -7.37
C HIS A 700 -9.72 0.59 -6.80
N ALA A 701 -9.43 0.49 -5.49
CA ALA A 701 -8.50 1.35 -4.76
C ALA A 701 -8.79 2.84 -5.02
N LYS A 702 -10.05 3.25 -4.80
CA LYS A 702 -10.54 4.63 -4.97
C LYS A 702 -11.32 5.09 -3.75
N ASP A 703 -11.25 6.38 -3.48
CA ASP A 703 -12.09 7.03 -2.46
C ASP A 703 -13.52 7.20 -3.01
N VAL A 704 -14.34 6.18 -2.83
CA VAL A 704 -15.73 6.17 -3.32
C VAL A 704 -16.65 6.94 -2.37
N VAL A 705 -17.35 7.92 -2.94
CA VAL A 705 -18.34 8.75 -2.27
C VAL A 705 -19.75 8.34 -2.73
N PRO A 706 -20.65 7.97 -1.82
CA PRO A 706 -22.05 7.71 -2.16
C PRO A 706 -22.81 9.03 -2.33
N MET A 707 -23.08 9.45 -3.57
CA MET A 707 -23.93 10.62 -3.84
C MET A 707 -25.37 10.19 -4.11
N LYS A 708 -26.36 11.09 -3.95
CA LYS A 708 -27.76 10.81 -4.30
C LYS A 708 -28.18 11.54 -5.56
N LEU A 709 -28.95 10.88 -6.42
CA LEU A 709 -29.53 11.53 -7.60
C LEU A 709 -30.61 12.54 -7.17
N LYS A 710 -30.32 13.84 -7.29
CA LYS A 710 -31.23 14.92 -6.88
C LYS A 710 -32.16 15.37 -8.01
N PHE A 711 -31.65 15.41 -9.23
CA PHE A 711 -32.35 15.98 -10.38
C PHE A 711 -31.92 15.32 -11.69
N ARG A 712 -32.89 15.12 -12.59
CA ARG A 712 -32.66 14.67 -13.97
C ARG A 712 -33.54 15.47 -14.93
N GLN A 713 -32.97 15.91 -16.05
CA GLN A 713 -33.70 16.60 -17.11
C GLN A 713 -33.15 16.22 -18.50
N ASN A 714 -34.03 15.93 -19.46
CA ASN A 714 -33.63 15.83 -20.87
C ASN A 714 -33.35 17.23 -21.44
N LEU A 715 -32.16 17.41 -22.01
CA LEU A 715 -31.68 18.65 -22.62
C LEU A 715 -31.97 18.73 -24.12
N GLN A 716 -32.50 17.66 -24.71
CA GLN A 716 -32.90 17.62 -26.11
C GLN A 716 -34.42 17.74 -26.24
N SER A 717 -34.88 18.18 -27.41
CA SER A 717 -36.29 18.15 -27.78
C SER A 717 -36.85 16.73 -27.69
N LEU A 718 -38.11 16.60 -27.28
CA LEU A 718 -38.83 15.33 -27.30
C LEU A 718 -38.97 14.74 -28.72
N LYS A 719 -38.77 15.57 -29.76
CA LYS A 719 -38.74 15.14 -31.17
C LYS A 719 -37.38 14.52 -31.57
N SER A 720 -36.37 14.59 -30.71
CA SER A 720 -35.06 14.00 -30.97
C SER A 720 -35.11 12.47 -30.87
N SER A 721 -34.48 11.79 -31.82
CA SER A 721 -34.20 10.34 -31.75
C SER A 721 -33.18 9.95 -30.66
N ARG A 722 -32.54 10.92 -30.02
CA ARG A 722 -31.49 10.74 -29.00
C ARG A 722 -31.91 11.43 -27.71
N ILE A 723 -31.21 11.08 -26.63
CA ILE A 723 -31.44 11.67 -25.32
C ILE A 723 -30.09 12.13 -24.76
N THR A 724 -30.03 13.35 -24.24
CA THR A 724 -28.90 13.85 -23.45
C THR A 724 -29.45 14.46 -22.18
N ILE A 725 -29.01 13.98 -21.02
CA ILE A 725 -29.57 14.36 -19.74
C ILE A 725 -28.60 15.24 -18.94
N LEU A 726 -29.14 16.26 -18.28
CA LEU A 726 -28.52 16.93 -17.15
C LEU A 726 -28.87 16.15 -15.89
N LEU A 727 -27.85 15.76 -15.13
CA LEU A 727 -28.00 15.14 -13.82
C LEU A 727 -27.38 16.04 -12.76
N LYS A 728 -28.00 16.09 -11.59
CA LYS A 728 -27.40 16.69 -10.39
C LYS A 728 -27.33 15.65 -9.29
N LEU A 729 -26.12 15.40 -8.82
CA LEU A 729 -25.81 14.52 -7.71
C LEU A 729 -25.55 15.38 -6.47
N SER A 730 -26.09 15.00 -5.32
CA SER A 730 -25.87 15.71 -4.05
C SER A 730 -25.33 14.77 -2.97
N CYS A 731 -24.35 15.22 -2.18
CA CYS A 731 -23.92 14.51 -0.96
C CYS A 731 -24.79 14.88 0.26
N GLU A 732 -24.67 14.11 1.34
CA GLU A 732 -25.39 14.39 2.60
C GLU A 732 -24.90 15.70 3.25
N THR A 733 -25.71 16.31 4.13
CA THR A 733 -25.47 17.67 4.63
C THR A 733 -24.13 17.88 5.33
N ASN A 734 -23.52 16.80 5.84
CA ASN A 734 -22.26 16.81 6.60
C ASN A 734 -21.05 16.31 5.79
N GLN A 735 -21.21 16.09 4.47
CA GLN A 735 -20.13 15.69 3.57
C GLN A 735 -19.82 16.81 2.58
N GLU A 736 -18.54 17.03 2.29
CA GLU A 736 -18.08 17.89 1.20
C GLU A 736 -17.39 17.06 0.12
N VAL A 737 -17.64 17.39 -1.15
CA VAL A 737 -16.94 16.81 -2.29
C VAL A 737 -16.09 17.89 -2.93
N HIS A 738 -14.76 17.71 -2.88
CA HIS A 738 -13.83 18.67 -3.44
C HIS A 738 -13.51 18.31 -4.90
N TYR A 739 -13.76 19.25 -5.80
CA TYR A 739 -13.37 19.20 -7.21
C TYR A 739 -13.17 20.62 -7.76
N LEU A 740 -12.47 20.74 -8.87
CA LEU A 740 -12.29 21.97 -9.64
C LEU A 740 -13.05 21.91 -10.97
N PRO A 741 -13.47 23.08 -11.52
CA PRO A 741 -14.00 23.15 -12.88
C PRO A 741 -13.06 22.48 -13.89
N GLY A 742 -13.62 21.62 -14.73
CA GLY A 742 -12.90 20.84 -15.75
C GLY A 742 -12.35 19.49 -15.30
N GLU A 743 -12.55 19.10 -14.03
CA GLU A 743 -12.25 17.74 -13.57
C GLU A 743 -13.35 16.73 -13.94
N HIS A 744 -13.06 15.44 -13.74
CA HIS A 744 -13.97 14.34 -14.05
C HIS A 744 -14.51 13.68 -12.79
N VAL A 745 -15.67 13.06 -12.91
CA VAL A 745 -16.18 12.09 -11.94
C VAL A 745 -16.19 10.70 -12.57
N GLY A 746 -15.70 9.70 -11.85
CA GLY A 746 -15.86 8.28 -12.18
C GLY A 746 -17.09 7.73 -11.49
N ILE A 747 -18.05 7.19 -12.25
CA ILE A 747 -19.30 6.61 -11.74
C ILE A 747 -19.27 5.10 -11.88
N PHE A 748 -19.64 4.39 -10.80
CA PHE A 748 -19.87 2.95 -10.82
C PHE A 748 -21.35 2.66 -11.09
N PRO A 749 -21.70 2.10 -12.26
CA PRO A 749 -23.09 1.83 -12.60
C PRO A 749 -23.56 0.45 -12.14
N GLY A 750 -24.88 0.20 -12.24
CA GLY A 750 -25.46 -1.13 -12.20
C GLY A 750 -25.85 -1.63 -13.60
N ASN A 751 -25.64 -2.91 -13.88
CA ASN A 751 -26.17 -3.56 -15.08
C ASN A 751 -27.71 -3.65 -15.04
N GLN A 752 -28.34 -3.76 -16.21
CA GLN A 752 -29.80 -3.82 -16.32
C GLN A 752 -30.39 -5.08 -15.65
N PRO A 753 -31.47 -4.97 -14.86
CA PRO A 753 -32.08 -6.10 -14.19
C PRO A 753 -32.46 -7.25 -15.14
N GLU A 754 -32.91 -6.95 -16.35
CA GLU A 754 -33.32 -7.96 -17.34
C GLU A 754 -32.13 -8.79 -17.84
N LEU A 755 -30.95 -8.15 -18.01
CA LEU A 755 -29.71 -8.85 -18.36
C LEU A 755 -29.26 -9.74 -17.20
N VAL A 756 -29.30 -9.23 -15.97
CA VAL A 756 -28.89 -9.97 -14.78
C VAL A 756 -29.78 -11.20 -14.56
N SER A 757 -31.10 -11.02 -14.58
CA SER A 757 -32.06 -12.12 -14.43
C SER A 757 -31.90 -13.17 -15.53
N GLY A 758 -31.77 -12.74 -16.79
CA GLY A 758 -31.58 -13.67 -17.90
C GLY A 758 -30.28 -14.48 -17.81
N ILE A 759 -29.21 -13.93 -17.22
CA ILE A 759 -27.98 -14.69 -16.98
C ILE A 759 -28.20 -15.71 -15.86
N ILE A 760 -28.82 -15.29 -14.74
CA ILE A 760 -29.08 -16.16 -13.58
C ILE A 760 -29.94 -17.37 -13.98
N GLU A 761 -30.94 -17.17 -14.84
CA GLU A 761 -31.78 -18.26 -15.39
C GLU A 761 -30.97 -19.36 -16.09
N GLY A 762 -29.82 -19.01 -16.69
CA GLY A 762 -28.92 -19.95 -17.36
C GLY A 762 -27.82 -20.54 -16.47
N VAL A 763 -27.75 -20.19 -15.17
CA VAL A 763 -26.73 -20.69 -14.25
C VAL A 763 -27.17 -22.01 -13.60
N LYS A 764 -26.35 -23.05 -13.77
CA LYS A 764 -26.66 -24.43 -13.31
C LYS A 764 -26.91 -24.55 -11.81
N ASP A 765 -26.15 -23.82 -11.00
CA ASP A 765 -26.13 -23.88 -9.54
C ASP A 765 -26.44 -22.51 -8.91
N ALA A 766 -27.34 -21.75 -9.53
CA ALA A 766 -27.75 -20.43 -9.03
C ALA A 766 -28.22 -20.52 -7.56
N PRO A 767 -27.60 -19.78 -6.63
CA PRO A 767 -28.08 -19.70 -5.26
C PRO A 767 -29.41 -18.94 -5.19
N PRO A 768 -30.17 -19.06 -4.08
CA PRO A 768 -31.38 -18.26 -3.86
C PRO A 768 -31.11 -16.76 -4.03
N ALA A 769 -32.09 -16.02 -4.57
CA ALA A 769 -31.90 -14.63 -5.00
C ALA A 769 -31.46 -13.67 -3.87
N ASP A 770 -31.89 -13.96 -2.63
CA ASP A 770 -31.63 -13.18 -1.42
C ASP A 770 -30.44 -13.71 -0.60
N GLN A 771 -29.83 -14.83 -0.99
CA GLN A 771 -28.74 -15.47 -0.26
C GLN A 771 -27.39 -14.81 -0.62
N PRO A 772 -26.71 -14.12 0.32
CA PRO A 772 -25.35 -13.70 0.11
C PRO A 772 -24.45 -14.93 0.02
N ILE A 773 -23.47 -14.89 -0.88
CA ILE A 773 -22.49 -15.93 -1.10
C ILE A 773 -21.07 -15.36 -1.05
N ARG A 774 -20.10 -16.19 -0.70
CA ARG A 774 -18.68 -15.93 -0.92
C ARG A 774 -18.05 -17.01 -1.79
N LEU A 775 -17.10 -16.60 -2.60
CA LEU A 775 -16.26 -17.49 -3.39
C LEU A 775 -15.04 -17.91 -2.55
N GLU A 776 -14.77 -19.21 -2.50
CA GLU A 776 -13.53 -19.74 -1.94
C GLU A 776 -12.72 -20.47 -3.01
N THR A 777 -11.40 -20.32 -2.95
CA THR A 777 -10.42 -20.96 -3.83
C THR A 777 -9.61 -22.01 -3.07
N TYR A 778 -9.35 -23.13 -3.73
CA TYR A 778 -8.50 -24.19 -3.20
C TYR A 778 -7.03 -23.83 -3.44
N THR A 779 -6.26 -23.72 -2.38
CA THR A 779 -4.83 -23.35 -2.45
C THR A 779 -3.94 -24.58 -2.46
N ASP A 780 -2.73 -24.48 -3.01
CA ASP A 780 -1.73 -25.57 -3.03
C ASP A 780 -1.34 -26.10 -1.64
N GLY A 781 -1.69 -25.37 -0.56
CA GLY A 781 -1.57 -25.82 0.82
C GLY A 781 -2.67 -26.79 1.29
N GLY A 782 -3.62 -27.14 0.41
CA GLY A 782 -4.67 -28.12 0.68
C GLY A 782 -5.91 -27.58 1.40
N TYR A 783 -6.00 -26.27 1.62
CA TYR A 783 -7.12 -25.61 2.30
C TYR A 783 -7.80 -24.57 1.41
N TRP A 784 -9.09 -24.34 1.71
CA TRP A 784 -9.93 -23.35 1.06
C TRP A 784 -9.72 -21.96 1.66
N THR A 785 -9.54 -20.94 0.83
CA THR A 785 -9.42 -19.55 1.25
C THR A 785 -10.43 -18.67 0.54
N SER A 786 -10.93 -17.63 1.21
CA SER A 786 -11.80 -16.65 0.55
C SER A 786 -11.07 -15.98 -0.60
N ASP A 787 -11.70 -15.99 -1.78
CA ASP A 787 -11.27 -15.22 -2.92
C ASP A 787 -11.45 -13.71 -2.61
N LYS A 788 -10.55 -12.88 -3.13
CA LYS A 788 -10.53 -11.44 -2.87
C LYS A 788 -11.09 -10.60 -4.02
N LYS A 789 -11.43 -11.22 -5.14
CA LYS A 789 -11.90 -10.53 -6.36
C LYS A 789 -13.27 -9.89 -6.16
N ILE A 790 -14.19 -10.63 -5.54
CA ILE A 790 -15.58 -10.21 -5.31
C ILE A 790 -15.90 -10.36 -3.82
N PRO A 791 -16.44 -9.33 -3.15
CA PRO A 791 -16.83 -9.41 -1.74
C PRO A 791 -18.04 -10.33 -1.56
N PRO A 792 -18.35 -10.74 -0.32
CA PRO A 792 -19.60 -11.43 -0.02
C PRO A 792 -20.82 -10.61 -0.47
N CYS A 793 -21.62 -11.17 -1.37
CA CYS A 793 -22.81 -10.53 -1.95
C CYS A 793 -23.72 -11.58 -2.60
N THR A 794 -24.95 -11.22 -2.97
CA THR A 794 -25.80 -12.13 -3.76
C THR A 794 -25.27 -12.23 -5.20
N LEU A 795 -25.58 -13.34 -5.90
CA LEU A 795 -25.20 -13.47 -7.32
C LEU A 795 -25.75 -12.31 -8.18
N SER A 796 -26.97 -11.86 -7.88
CA SER A 796 -27.58 -10.69 -8.52
C SER A 796 -26.76 -9.42 -8.27
N GLN A 797 -26.30 -9.17 -7.03
CA GLN A 797 -25.45 -8.02 -6.73
C GLN A 797 -24.09 -8.09 -7.44
N ALA A 798 -23.47 -9.27 -7.53
CA ALA A 798 -22.22 -9.46 -8.26
C ALA A 798 -22.36 -9.13 -9.74
N LEU A 799 -23.39 -9.67 -10.39
CA LEU A 799 -23.69 -9.41 -11.80
C LEU A 799 -24.20 -7.99 -12.06
N THR A 800 -24.78 -7.32 -11.06
CA THR A 800 -25.25 -5.94 -11.19
C THR A 800 -24.10 -4.95 -11.06
N TYR A 801 -23.25 -5.07 -10.03
CA TYR A 801 -22.34 -3.99 -9.64
C TYR A 801 -20.85 -4.30 -9.81
N PHE A 802 -20.45 -5.58 -9.85
CA PHE A 802 -19.04 -5.95 -9.82
C PHE A 802 -18.53 -6.58 -11.12
N LEU A 803 -19.38 -7.24 -11.90
CA LEU A 803 -18.99 -7.97 -13.10
C LEU A 803 -19.48 -7.29 -14.38
N ASP A 804 -18.64 -7.25 -15.40
CA ASP A 804 -19.04 -6.78 -16.73
C ASP A 804 -19.65 -7.95 -17.52
N VAL A 805 -20.94 -7.80 -17.82
CA VAL A 805 -21.76 -8.77 -18.54
C VAL A 805 -22.09 -8.30 -19.96
N THR A 806 -21.64 -7.11 -20.35
CA THR A 806 -22.04 -6.44 -21.59
C THR A 806 -20.93 -6.37 -22.62
N THR A 807 -19.67 -6.34 -22.17
CA THR A 807 -18.52 -6.38 -23.07
C THR A 807 -18.44 -7.76 -23.75
N PRO A 808 -18.24 -7.83 -25.08
CA PRO A 808 -18.07 -9.10 -25.77
C PRO A 808 -16.99 -9.97 -25.13
N PRO A 809 -17.27 -11.26 -24.82
CA PRO A 809 -16.29 -12.17 -24.23
C PRO A 809 -14.98 -12.20 -25.01
N SER A 810 -13.85 -12.27 -24.30
CA SER A 810 -12.54 -12.45 -24.93
C SER A 810 -12.44 -13.85 -25.54
N GLN A 811 -11.49 -14.04 -26.47
CA GLN A 811 -11.26 -15.34 -27.10
C GLN A 811 -10.89 -16.43 -26.08
N GLN A 812 -10.15 -16.10 -25.01
CA GLN A 812 -9.90 -17.05 -23.92
C GLN A 812 -11.15 -17.38 -23.11
N LEU A 813 -12.01 -16.40 -22.83
CA LEU A 813 -13.28 -16.68 -22.16
C LEU A 813 -14.14 -17.61 -23.02
N LEU A 814 -14.18 -17.39 -24.35
CA LEU A 814 -14.82 -18.31 -25.29
C LEU A 814 -14.19 -19.70 -25.27
N LYS A 815 -12.85 -19.80 -25.22
CA LYS A 815 -12.16 -21.09 -25.09
C LYS A 815 -12.54 -21.83 -23.81
N LYS A 816 -12.62 -21.13 -22.68
CA LYS A 816 -13.08 -21.71 -21.40
C LYS A 816 -14.56 -22.11 -21.46
N LEU A 817 -15.41 -21.32 -22.11
CA LEU A 817 -16.82 -21.66 -22.33
C LEU A 817 -16.98 -22.91 -23.22
N SER A 818 -16.11 -23.11 -24.22
CA SER A 818 -16.11 -24.32 -25.06
C SER A 818 -15.82 -25.61 -24.27
N GLN A 819 -15.18 -25.51 -23.11
CA GLN A 819 -14.94 -26.65 -22.21
C GLN A 819 -16.18 -26.99 -21.36
N LEU A 820 -17.20 -26.14 -21.37
CA LEU A 820 -18.43 -26.27 -20.58
C LEU A 820 -19.66 -26.64 -21.42
N THR A 821 -19.50 -26.85 -22.73
CA THR A 821 -20.60 -27.24 -23.64
C THR A 821 -20.88 -28.74 -23.57
N THR A 822 -22.14 -29.13 -23.65
CA THR A 822 -22.54 -30.55 -23.79
C THR A 822 -22.66 -31.02 -25.25
N GLU A 823 -22.83 -30.09 -26.20
CA GLU A 823 -22.99 -30.40 -27.63
C GLU A 823 -21.71 -30.11 -28.42
N GLU A 824 -21.30 -31.04 -29.27
CA GLU A 824 -20.06 -30.93 -30.05
C GLU A 824 -20.13 -29.81 -31.10
N GLY A 825 -21.33 -29.50 -31.64
CA GLY A 825 -21.52 -28.41 -32.58
C GLY A 825 -21.23 -27.02 -31.98
N ASP A 826 -21.76 -26.77 -30.78
CA ASP A 826 -21.50 -25.52 -30.03
C ASP A 826 -20.02 -25.39 -29.67
N LYS A 827 -19.41 -26.50 -29.22
CA LYS A 827 -17.98 -26.57 -28.90
C LYS A 827 -17.12 -26.17 -30.11
N GLN A 828 -17.33 -26.81 -31.26
CA GLN A 828 -16.58 -26.52 -32.49
C GLN A 828 -16.76 -25.06 -32.92
N ARG A 829 -17.97 -24.51 -32.78
CA ARG A 829 -18.22 -23.10 -33.12
C ARG A 829 -17.50 -22.14 -32.17
N LEU A 830 -17.52 -22.38 -30.87
CA LEU A 830 -16.78 -21.58 -29.89
C LEU A 830 -15.26 -21.68 -30.10
N GLU A 831 -14.74 -22.86 -30.41
CA GLU A 831 -13.33 -23.05 -30.75
C GLU A 831 -12.95 -22.33 -32.04
N ALA A 832 -13.82 -22.32 -33.06
CA ALA A 832 -13.62 -21.52 -34.26
C ALA A 832 -13.57 -20.01 -33.96
N LEU A 833 -14.40 -19.52 -33.02
CA LEU A 833 -14.36 -18.14 -32.55
C LEU A 833 -13.12 -17.82 -31.70
N CYS A 834 -12.29 -18.80 -31.34
CA CYS A 834 -10.98 -18.53 -30.76
C CYS A 834 -9.96 -18.05 -31.80
N HIS A 835 -10.26 -18.13 -33.11
CA HIS A 835 -9.44 -17.56 -34.17
C HIS A 835 -9.78 -16.09 -34.44
N VAL A 836 -8.74 -15.23 -34.51
CA VAL A 836 -8.86 -13.77 -34.57
C VAL A 836 -9.76 -13.28 -35.72
N SER A 837 -9.65 -13.87 -36.91
CA SER A 837 -10.44 -13.46 -38.07
C SER A 837 -11.94 -13.68 -37.88
N GLU A 838 -12.32 -14.85 -37.35
CA GLU A 838 -13.72 -15.22 -37.12
C GLU A 838 -14.30 -14.49 -35.91
N TYR A 839 -13.51 -14.40 -34.83
CA TYR A 839 -13.85 -13.61 -33.65
C TYR A 839 -14.18 -12.17 -34.00
N ASN A 840 -13.31 -11.49 -34.75
CA ASN A 840 -13.50 -10.08 -35.08
C ASN A 840 -14.76 -9.87 -35.92
N LYS A 841 -15.02 -10.72 -36.92
CA LYS A 841 -16.27 -10.66 -37.70
C LYS A 841 -17.49 -10.79 -36.79
N TRP A 842 -17.50 -11.82 -35.94
CA TRP A 842 -18.61 -12.08 -35.02
C TRP A 842 -18.78 -10.96 -33.98
N LYS A 843 -17.71 -10.54 -33.32
CA LYS A 843 -17.67 -9.44 -32.34
C LYS A 843 -18.16 -8.13 -32.93
N PHE A 844 -17.63 -7.69 -34.07
CA PHE A 844 -18.02 -6.39 -34.64
C PHE A 844 -19.43 -6.40 -35.24
N PHE A 845 -19.88 -7.54 -35.75
CA PHE A 845 -21.22 -7.67 -36.32
C PHE A 845 -22.31 -7.77 -35.25
N ASN A 846 -22.08 -8.60 -34.23
CA ASN A 846 -23.07 -8.90 -33.19
C ASN A 846 -22.90 -8.08 -31.92
N SER A 847 -21.68 -7.66 -31.57
CA SER A 847 -21.31 -7.04 -30.29
C SER A 847 -21.92 -7.75 -29.07
N PRO A 848 -21.86 -9.09 -28.98
CA PRO A 848 -22.73 -9.86 -28.11
C PRO A 848 -22.40 -9.70 -26.63
N THR A 849 -23.42 -9.54 -25.80
CA THR A 849 -23.33 -9.64 -24.32
C THR A 849 -23.13 -11.08 -23.87
N ILE A 850 -22.73 -11.32 -22.62
CA ILE A 850 -22.61 -12.71 -22.12
C ILE A 850 -23.94 -13.47 -22.18
N LEU A 851 -25.06 -12.78 -21.95
CA LEU A 851 -26.39 -13.38 -22.06
C LEU A 851 -26.69 -13.84 -23.49
N GLU A 852 -26.36 -13.02 -24.48
CA GLU A 852 -26.54 -13.39 -25.89
C GLU A 852 -25.64 -14.55 -26.29
N VAL A 853 -24.42 -14.64 -25.74
CA VAL A 853 -23.55 -15.81 -25.94
C VAL A 853 -24.15 -17.08 -25.34
N LEU A 854 -24.67 -17.03 -24.12
CA LEU A 854 -25.34 -18.17 -23.48
C LEU A 854 -26.63 -18.59 -24.23
N LYS A 855 -27.30 -17.64 -24.91
CA LYS A 855 -28.46 -17.92 -25.78
C LYS A 855 -28.07 -18.45 -27.17
N GLU A 856 -26.96 -17.97 -27.73
CA GLU A 856 -26.44 -18.46 -29.02
C GLU A 856 -25.90 -19.89 -28.89
N PHE A 857 -25.35 -20.24 -27.73
CA PHE A 857 -24.78 -21.56 -27.42
C PHE A 857 -25.47 -22.17 -26.18
N PRO A 858 -26.71 -22.68 -26.33
CA PRO A 858 -27.53 -23.13 -25.20
C PRO A 858 -26.99 -24.38 -24.49
N SER A 859 -26.04 -25.11 -25.09
CA SER A 859 -25.41 -26.27 -24.46
C SER A 859 -24.35 -25.93 -23.41
N ILE A 860 -23.97 -24.65 -23.28
CA ILE A 860 -23.00 -24.19 -22.26
C ILE A 860 -23.63 -24.35 -20.86
N GLN A 861 -22.96 -25.10 -19.97
CA GLN A 861 -23.33 -25.20 -18.56
C GLN A 861 -22.42 -24.34 -17.66
N VAL A 862 -22.75 -23.06 -17.51
CA VAL A 862 -22.02 -22.16 -16.59
C VAL A 862 -22.46 -22.37 -15.14
N SER A 863 -21.50 -22.30 -14.21
CA SER A 863 -21.74 -22.27 -12.76
C SER A 863 -21.53 -20.87 -12.19
N THR A 864 -22.03 -20.66 -10.97
CA THR A 864 -21.83 -19.46 -10.17
C THR A 864 -20.33 -19.18 -9.97
N SER A 865 -19.55 -20.21 -9.63
CA SER A 865 -18.09 -20.10 -9.47
C SER A 865 -17.37 -19.71 -10.76
N PHE A 866 -17.85 -20.18 -11.91
CA PHE A 866 -17.30 -19.78 -13.21
C PHE A 866 -17.50 -18.28 -13.45
N LEU A 867 -18.73 -17.77 -13.28
CA LEU A 867 -19.01 -16.36 -13.51
C LEU A 867 -18.18 -15.44 -12.60
N LEU A 868 -18.13 -15.75 -11.29
CA LEU A 868 -17.39 -14.93 -10.33
C LEU A 868 -15.88 -14.91 -10.61
N THR A 869 -15.32 -16.03 -11.07
CA THR A 869 -13.87 -16.15 -11.33
C THR A 869 -13.48 -15.63 -12.72
N GLN A 870 -14.30 -15.86 -13.74
CA GLN A 870 -13.92 -15.63 -15.15
C GLN A 870 -14.43 -14.31 -15.75
N LEU A 871 -15.55 -13.76 -15.27
CA LEU A 871 -16.02 -12.48 -15.83
C LEU A 871 -15.13 -11.31 -15.39
N PRO A 872 -14.85 -10.34 -16.28
CA PRO A 872 -14.08 -9.15 -15.93
C PRO A 872 -14.84 -8.25 -14.95
N LEU A 873 -14.10 -7.43 -14.20
CA LEU A 873 -14.70 -6.45 -13.29
C LEU A 873 -15.38 -5.30 -14.06
N LEU A 874 -16.56 -4.90 -13.63
CA LEU A 874 -17.28 -3.75 -14.16
C LEU A 874 -16.51 -2.46 -13.89
N LYS A 875 -16.13 -1.74 -14.95
CA LYS A 875 -15.33 -0.51 -14.85
C LYS A 875 -16.20 0.73 -14.56
N PRO A 876 -15.69 1.72 -13.81
CA PRO A 876 -16.37 3.01 -13.71
C PRO A 876 -16.37 3.74 -15.06
N ARG A 877 -17.37 4.59 -15.29
CA ARG A 877 -17.44 5.46 -16.48
C ARG A 877 -17.16 6.90 -16.07
N TYR A 878 -16.28 7.57 -16.83
CA TYR A 878 -15.88 8.94 -16.56
C TYR A 878 -16.79 9.93 -17.28
N TYR A 879 -17.15 11.00 -16.58
CA TYR A 879 -17.89 12.13 -17.13
C TYR A 879 -17.22 13.43 -16.68
N SER A 880 -17.08 14.40 -17.59
CA SER A 880 -16.60 15.74 -17.24
C SER A 880 -17.65 16.45 -16.39
N ILE A 881 -17.21 17.03 -15.28
CA ILE A 881 -18.09 17.73 -14.34
C ILE A 881 -18.58 19.02 -14.99
N SER A 882 -19.89 19.22 -14.97
CA SER A 882 -20.60 20.34 -15.64
C SER A 882 -21.12 21.40 -14.68
N SER A 883 -20.57 21.44 -13.46
CA SER A 883 -20.88 22.42 -12.41
C SER A 883 -19.63 23.08 -11.84
N SER A 884 -19.76 24.29 -11.28
CA SER A 884 -18.75 24.88 -10.40
C SER A 884 -19.12 24.57 -8.95
N ARG A 885 -18.15 24.07 -8.17
CA ARG A 885 -18.32 23.81 -6.74
C ARG A 885 -18.65 25.08 -5.95
N ASP A 886 -18.05 26.21 -6.33
CA ASP A 886 -18.25 27.49 -5.67
C ASP A 886 -19.69 27.99 -5.86
N LEU A 887 -20.28 27.73 -7.03
CA LEU A 887 -21.66 28.12 -7.33
C LEU A 887 -22.70 27.14 -6.75
N THR A 888 -22.41 25.84 -6.78
CA THR A 888 -23.29 24.79 -6.25
C THR A 888 -22.54 23.91 -5.25
N PRO A 889 -22.30 24.40 -4.02
CA PRO A 889 -21.63 23.61 -2.99
C PRO A 889 -22.40 22.32 -2.72
N ARG A 890 -21.68 21.20 -2.59
CA ARG A 890 -22.22 19.84 -2.36
C ARG A 890 -22.92 19.17 -3.54
N GLU A 891 -22.92 19.80 -4.72
CA GLU A 891 -23.48 19.21 -5.93
C GLU A 891 -22.40 18.93 -6.99
N ILE A 892 -22.58 17.82 -7.72
CA ILE A 892 -21.87 17.52 -8.97
C ILE A 892 -22.90 17.40 -10.08
N HIS A 893 -22.76 18.19 -11.13
CA HIS A 893 -23.62 18.11 -12.31
C HIS A 893 -22.94 17.36 -13.45
N LEU A 894 -23.71 16.63 -14.24
CA LEU A 894 -23.22 15.87 -15.38
C LEU A 894 -24.08 16.09 -16.63
N THR A 895 -23.44 16.16 -17.79
CA THR A 895 -24.10 16.18 -19.10
C THR A 895 -23.87 14.85 -19.80
N VAL A 896 -24.87 13.97 -19.76
CA VAL A 896 -24.72 12.56 -20.17
C VAL A 896 -25.51 12.29 -21.44
N ALA A 897 -24.84 11.91 -22.53
CA ALA A 897 -25.52 11.34 -23.69
C ALA A 897 -25.93 9.90 -23.39
N VAL A 898 -27.23 9.59 -23.51
CA VAL A 898 -27.73 8.24 -23.29
C VAL A 898 -27.41 7.39 -24.52
N VAL A 899 -26.60 6.35 -24.32
CA VAL A 899 -26.11 5.49 -25.39
C VAL A 899 -27.08 4.33 -25.59
N SER A 900 -27.63 4.22 -26.79
CA SER A 900 -28.35 3.06 -27.28
C SER A 900 -28.08 2.86 -28.76
N TYR A 901 -27.94 1.61 -29.20
CA TYR A 901 -27.70 1.28 -30.60
C TYR A 901 -28.21 -0.12 -30.92
N ARG A 902 -28.63 -0.35 -32.17
CA ARG A 902 -28.97 -1.70 -32.64
C ARG A 902 -27.74 -2.35 -33.28
N THR A 903 -27.49 -3.61 -32.94
CA THR A 903 -26.40 -4.40 -33.54
C THR A 903 -26.73 -4.79 -34.98
N ARG A 904 -25.84 -5.52 -35.66
CA ARG A 904 -26.06 -6.02 -37.05
C ARG A 904 -26.48 -4.92 -38.05
N GLY A 905 -25.83 -3.76 -37.96
CA GLY A 905 -26.10 -2.63 -38.85
C GLY A 905 -27.51 -2.04 -38.72
N GLY A 906 -28.10 -2.06 -37.52
CA GLY A 906 -29.41 -1.48 -37.25
C GLY A 906 -30.56 -2.49 -37.21
N GLN A 907 -30.32 -3.73 -37.65
CA GLN A 907 -31.35 -4.78 -37.73
C GLN A 907 -31.34 -5.75 -36.53
N GLY A 908 -30.32 -5.66 -35.68
CA GLY A 908 -30.16 -6.52 -34.51
C GLY A 908 -30.91 -6.07 -33.26
N PRO A 909 -30.72 -6.79 -32.14
CA PRO A 909 -31.21 -6.38 -30.83
C PRO A 909 -30.69 -4.99 -30.44
N LEU A 910 -31.48 -4.31 -29.61
CA LEU A 910 -31.11 -3.01 -29.05
C LEU A 910 -30.16 -3.22 -27.87
N HIS A 911 -28.99 -2.60 -27.95
CA HIS A 911 -27.97 -2.58 -26.91
C HIS A 911 -27.94 -1.22 -26.21
N HIS A 912 -27.67 -1.26 -24.92
CA HIS A 912 -27.70 -0.12 -24.01
C HIS A 912 -26.33 0.13 -23.41
N GLY A 913 -25.89 1.38 -23.38
CA GLY A 913 -24.66 1.75 -22.69
C GLY A 913 -24.86 1.77 -21.18
N VAL A 914 -24.32 0.77 -20.48
CA VAL A 914 -24.51 0.46 -19.05
C VAL A 914 -24.73 1.71 -18.18
N CYS A 915 -23.70 2.55 -18.04
CA CYS A 915 -23.77 3.69 -17.13
C CYS A 915 -24.76 4.77 -17.57
N SER A 916 -24.81 5.07 -18.87
CA SER A 916 -25.63 6.17 -19.38
C SER A 916 -27.12 5.85 -19.30
N THR A 917 -27.51 4.60 -19.54
CA THR A 917 -28.89 4.14 -19.39
C THR A 917 -29.25 3.95 -17.93
N TRP A 918 -28.34 3.40 -17.11
CA TRP A 918 -28.54 3.30 -15.66
C TRP A 918 -28.84 4.67 -15.05
N LEU A 919 -28.04 5.71 -15.34
CA LEU A 919 -28.31 7.07 -14.86
C LEU A 919 -29.62 7.67 -15.41
N ASN A 920 -30.02 7.28 -16.62
CA ASN A 920 -31.27 7.73 -17.23
C ASN A 920 -32.52 7.08 -16.62
N THR A 921 -32.41 5.88 -16.09
CA THR A 921 -33.52 5.12 -15.51
C THR A 921 -33.53 5.09 -13.98
N LEU A 922 -32.43 5.48 -13.32
CA LEU A 922 -32.31 5.49 -11.86
C LEU A 922 -33.37 6.40 -11.21
N ASP A 923 -33.98 5.96 -10.12
CA ASP A 923 -34.96 6.79 -9.42
C ASP A 923 -34.30 7.97 -8.67
N LEU A 924 -35.08 9.01 -8.40
CA LEU A 924 -34.58 10.12 -7.59
C LEU A 924 -34.28 9.63 -6.16
N LYS A 925 -33.25 10.19 -5.54
CA LYS A 925 -32.71 9.86 -4.20
C LYS A 925 -31.95 8.53 -4.11
N GLU A 926 -31.93 7.74 -5.17
CA GLU A 926 -31.07 6.55 -5.27
C GLU A 926 -29.58 6.92 -5.18
N THR A 927 -28.79 5.96 -4.72
CA THR A 927 -27.35 6.16 -4.50
C THR A 927 -26.56 5.95 -5.80
N VAL A 928 -25.65 6.87 -6.07
CA VAL A 928 -24.69 6.87 -7.16
C VAL A 928 -23.28 6.83 -6.57
N PRO A 929 -22.64 5.64 -6.49
CA PRO A 929 -21.26 5.54 -6.02
C PRO A 929 -20.31 6.15 -7.05
N CYS A 930 -19.53 7.14 -6.63
CA CYS A 930 -18.64 7.85 -7.54
C CYS A 930 -17.35 8.32 -6.87
N PHE A 931 -16.36 8.76 -7.63
CA PHE A 931 -15.13 9.36 -7.12
C PHE A 931 -14.66 10.49 -8.04
N VAL A 932 -14.01 11.50 -7.48
CA VAL A 932 -13.42 12.60 -8.28
C VAL A 932 -12.08 12.14 -8.83
N ARG A 933 -11.86 12.36 -10.14
CA ARG A 933 -10.58 12.15 -10.80
C ARG A 933 -10.03 13.52 -11.19
N SER A 934 -8.87 13.87 -10.64
CA SER A 934 -8.21 15.12 -11.00
C SER A 934 -7.74 15.09 -12.46
N ALA A 935 -8.06 16.15 -13.19
CA ALA A 935 -7.65 16.38 -14.57
C ALA A 935 -6.55 17.45 -14.58
N SER A 936 -5.30 17.05 -14.30
CA SER A 936 -4.14 17.95 -14.25
C SER A 936 -3.75 18.44 -15.66
N GLY A 937 -4.57 19.31 -16.23
CA GLY A 937 -4.39 19.79 -17.60
C GLY A 937 -5.61 20.43 -18.25
N PHE A 938 -6.80 20.31 -17.67
CA PHE A 938 -8.04 20.88 -18.25
C PHE A 938 -8.75 21.81 -17.26
N GLN A 939 -8.03 22.81 -16.73
CA GLN A 939 -8.55 23.77 -15.75
C GLN A 939 -8.52 25.18 -16.31
N LEU A 940 -9.36 26.07 -15.79
CA LEU A 940 -9.32 27.49 -16.12
C LEU A 940 -7.93 28.10 -15.85
N PRO A 941 -7.52 29.15 -16.61
CA PRO A 941 -6.27 29.85 -16.34
C PRO A 941 -6.30 30.46 -14.94
N LYS A 942 -5.16 30.44 -14.24
CA LYS A 942 -5.02 31.08 -12.92
C LYS A 942 -5.26 32.59 -13.01
N ASP A 943 -4.80 33.21 -14.10
CA ASP A 943 -5.03 34.62 -14.37
C ASP A 943 -6.37 34.79 -15.11
N PRO A 944 -7.38 35.40 -14.47
CA PRO A 944 -8.69 35.55 -15.06
C PRO A 944 -8.73 36.52 -16.27
N SER A 945 -7.68 37.30 -16.49
CA SER A 945 -7.55 38.25 -17.62
C SER A 945 -7.14 37.59 -18.94
N LYS A 946 -6.75 36.30 -18.92
CA LYS A 946 -6.35 35.58 -20.14
C LYS A 946 -7.58 35.09 -20.93
N PRO A 947 -7.66 35.35 -22.24
CA PRO A 947 -8.80 34.94 -23.06
C PRO A 947 -8.85 33.42 -23.23
N CYS A 948 -10.08 32.88 -23.29
CA CYS A 948 -10.31 31.45 -23.45
C CYS A 948 -11.19 31.17 -24.67
N ILE A 949 -10.76 30.26 -25.55
CA ILE A 949 -11.56 29.71 -26.64
C ILE A 949 -11.97 28.29 -26.25
N LEU A 950 -13.27 28.03 -26.20
CA LEU A 950 -13.86 26.78 -25.73
C LEU A 950 -14.53 26.07 -26.91
N ILE A 951 -13.98 24.95 -27.37
CA ILE A 951 -14.49 24.18 -28.52
C ILE A 951 -15.02 22.84 -28.04
N GLY A 952 -16.34 22.63 -28.15
CA GLY A 952 -16.93 21.38 -27.68
C GLY A 952 -18.32 21.09 -28.22
N PRO A 953 -18.45 20.31 -29.30
CA PRO A 953 -19.76 19.89 -29.80
C PRO A 953 -20.40 18.78 -28.96
N GLY A 954 -21.74 18.77 -28.94
CA GLY A 954 -22.53 17.80 -28.18
C GLY A 954 -22.17 17.80 -26.69
N THR A 955 -21.93 16.62 -26.12
CA THR A 955 -21.53 16.49 -24.71
C THR A 955 -20.14 17.05 -24.40
N GLY A 956 -19.35 17.43 -25.42
CA GLY A 956 -18.10 18.18 -25.22
C GLY A 956 -18.31 19.55 -24.58
N ILE A 957 -19.55 20.05 -24.50
CA ILE A 957 -19.88 21.27 -23.77
C ILE A 957 -19.83 21.11 -22.24
N ALA A 958 -19.81 19.87 -21.74
CA ALA A 958 -19.93 19.55 -20.32
C ALA A 958 -18.93 20.29 -19.41
N PRO A 959 -17.60 20.22 -19.61
CA PRO A 959 -16.67 20.95 -18.74
C PRO A 959 -16.79 22.46 -18.90
N PHE A 960 -17.16 22.96 -20.09
CA PHE A 960 -17.33 24.40 -20.29
C PHE A 960 -18.48 24.97 -19.49
N ARG A 961 -19.50 24.17 -19.20
CA ARG A 961 -20.55 24.54 -18.25
C ARG A 961 -20.01 24.85 -16.87
N SER A 962 -19.06 24.05 -16.38
CA SER A 962 -18.37 24.35 -15.12
C SER A 962 -17.55 25.65 -15.20
N PHE A 963 -16.93 25.93 -16.37
CA PHE A 963 -16.11 27.13 -16.56
C PHE A 963 -16.94 28.41 -16.53
N TRP A 964 -18.06 28.48 -17.27
CA TRP A 964 -18.88 29.70 -17.25
C TRP A 964 -19.62 29.85 -15.93
N GLN A 965 -19.97 28.76 -15.23
CA GLN A 965 -20.49 28.86 -13.87
C GLN A 965 -19.46 29.41 -12.89
N GLN A 966 -18.19 28.99 -12.99
CA GLN A 966 -17.12 29.54 -12.15
C GLN A 966 -16.90 31.02 -12.45
N ARG A 967 -16.83 31.41 -13.72
CA ARG A 967 -16.64 32.82 -14.11
C ARG A 967 -17.84 33.70 -13.73
N LEU A 968 -19.05 33.15 -13.76
CA LEU A 968 -20.23 33.82 -13.23
C LEU A 968 -20.11 34.06 -11.71
N TYR A 969 -19.68 33.04 -10.96
CA TYR A 969 -19.44 33.17 -9.52
C TYR A 969 -18.35 34.21 -9.22
N ASP A 970 -17.23 34.18 -9.94
CA ASP A 970 -16.14 35.14 -9.77
C ASP A 970 -16.61 36.58 -10.07
N LEU A 971 -17.47 36.78 -11.07
CA LEU A 971 -18.07 38.07 -11.38
C LEU A 971 -19.06 38.52 -10.29
N GLU A 972 -20.04 37.70 -9.93
CA GLU A 972 -21.15 38.08 -9.05
C GLU A 972 -20.77 38.11 -7.56
N LYS A 973 -19.82 37.27 -7.13
CA LYS A 973 -19.46 37.11 -5.71
C LYS A 973 -18.09 37.69 -5.36
N LYS A 974 -17.14 37.70 -6.30
CA LYS A 974 -15.78 38.24 -6.07
C LYS A 974 -15.54 39.59 -6.77
N GLY A 975 -16.44 40.02 -7.66
CA GLY A 975 -16.24 41.24 -8.46
C GLY A 975 -15.12 41.11 -9.50
N ILE A 976 -14.64 39.90 -9.79
CA ILE A 976 -13.52 39.66 -10.71
C ILE A 976 -14.07 39.58 -12.14
N LYS A 977 -13.81 40.62 -12.94
CA LYS A 977 -14.18 40.66 -14.35
C LYS A 977 -13.04 40.07 -15.20
N GLY A 978 -13.25 38.85 -15.71
CA GLY A 978 -12.31 38.22 -16.67
C GLY A 978 -12.42 38.78 -18.08
N SER A 979 -11.52 38.38 -19.00
CA SER A 979 -11.50 38.87 -20.39
C SER A 979 -12.62 38.32 -21.30
N GLY A 980 -13.66 37.70 -20.73
CA GLY A 980 -14.70 36.96 -21.45
C GLY A 980 -14.17 35.68 -22.11
N MET A 981 -15.06 34.69 -22.29
CA MET A 981 -14.73 33.43 -22.98
C MET A 981 -15.53 33.30 -24.27
N THR A 982 -14.92 32.75 -25.33
CA THR A 982 -15.59 32.51 -26.61
C THR A 982 -15.95 31.03 -26.71
N LEU A 983 -17.24 30.72 -26.84
CA LEU A 983 -17.74 29.35 -26.98
C LEU A 983 -17.99 29.01 -28.44
N LEU A 984 -17.39 27.92 -28.91
CA LEU A 984 -17.67 27.28 -30.18
C LEU A 984 -18.34 25.92 -29.93
N PHE A 985 -19.66 25.92 -30.04
CA PHE A 985 -20.50 24.75 -29.85
C PHE A 985 -20.88 24.12 -31.20
N GLY A 986 -21.30 22.86 -31.19
CA GLY A 986 -21.83 22.20 -32.38
C GLY A 986 -22.87 21.14 -32.04
N CYS A 987 -23.94 21.08 -32.82
CA CYS A 987 -25.00 20.08 -32.70
C CYS A 987 -25.58 19.71 -34.08
N ARG A 988 -26.65 18.91 -34.14
CA ARG A 988 -27.27 18.51 -35.41
C ARG A 988 -28.21 19.60 -35.92
N GLN A 989 -29.12 20.05 -35.07
CA GLN A 989 -30.15 21.03 -35.43
C GLN A 989 -30.44 21.97 -34.25
N PRO A 990 -30.76 23.25 -34.51
CA PRO A 990 -31.02 24.24 -33.47
C PRO A 990 -32.18 23.87 -32.55
N ASP A 991 -33.20 23.21 -33.08
CA ASP A 991 -34.46 22.93 -32.35
C ASP A 991 -34.54 21.49 -31.81
N LEU A 992 -33.49 20.68 -32.00
CA LEU A 992 -33.44 19.30 -31.52
C LEU A 992 -32.44 19.08 -30.40
N ASP A 993 -31.18 19.47 -30.61
CA ASP A 993 -30.07 19.08 -29.74
C ASP A 993 -29.11 20.23 -29.37
N HIS A 994 -29.61 21.47 -29.37
CA HIS A 994 -28.85 22.63 -28.90
C HIS A 994 -28.83 22.68 -27.37
N LEU A 995 -27.90 21.92 -26.77
CA LEU A 995 -27.74 21.82 -25.31
C LEU A 995 -27.46 23.19 -24.68
N TYR A 996 -28.15 23.51 -23.58
CA TYR A 996 -27.94 24.72 -22.78
C TYR A 996 -28.07 26.05 -23.56
N ARG A 997 -28.93 26.09 -24.60
CA ARG A 997 -29.11 27.28 -25.44
C ARG A 997 -29.48 28.52 -24.63
N GLU A 998 -30.43 28.42 -23.72
CA GLU A 998 -30.87 29.54 -22.88
C GLU A 998 -29.79 29.96 -21.89
N GLU A 999 -29.08 28.99 -21.28
CA GLU A 999 -28.02 29.24 -20.30
C GLU A 999 -26.83 29.96 -20.97
N THR A 1000 -26.41 29.54 -22.16
CA THR A 1000 -25.31 30.18 -22.91
C THR A 1000 -25.66 31.58 -23.42
N GLN A 1001 -26.90 31.80 -23.86
CA GLN A 1001 -27.40 33.14 -24.20
C GLN A 1001 -27.40 34.06 -22.98
N GLU A 1002 -27.78 33.55 -21.81
CA GLU A 1002 -27.72 34.32 -20.57
C GLU A 1002 -26.29 34.67 -20.16
N MET A 1003 -25.37 33.72 -20.25
CA MET A 1003 -23.95 33.99 -19.97
C MET A 1003 -23.37 35.04 -20.93
N LYS A 1004 -23.85 35.09 -22.19
CA LYS A 1004 -23.49 36.15 -23.13
C LYS A 1004 -24.01 37.52 -22.68
N ARG A 1005 -25.29 37.60 -22.26
CA ARG A 1005 -25.87 38.86 -21.74
C ARG A 1005 -25.15 39.38 -20.50
N LYS A 1006 -24.73 38.49 -19.60
CA LYS A 1006 -23.97 38.83 -18.38
C LYS A 1006 -22.49 39.15 -18.65
N GLY A 1007 -22.01 39.03 -19.88
CA GLY A 1007 -20.60 39.28 -20.24
C GLY A 1007 -19.62 38.20 -19.75
N VAL A 1008 -20.10 37.04 -19.31
CA VAL A 1008 -19.26 35.88 -18.95
C VAL A 1008 -18.75 35.20 -20.23
N LEU A 1009 -19.65 34.99 -21.19
CA LEU A 1009 -19.29 34.61 -22.56
C LEU A 1009 -19.22 35.88 -23.40
N LYS A 1010 -18.11 36.09 -24.10
CA LYS A 1010 -17.96 37.20 -25.05
C LYS A 1010 -18.78 36.91 -26.30
N GLU A 1011 -18.57 35.74 -26.88
CA GLU A 1011 -19.25 35.28 -28.09
C GLU A 1011 -19.63 33.80 -28.00
N VAL A 1012 -20.71 33.44 -28.69
CA VAL A 1012 -21.21 32.06 -28.79
C VAL A 1012 -21.47 31.76 -30.27
N TYR A 1013 -20.67 30.85 -30.82
CA TYR A 1013 -20.82 30.34 -32.17
C TYR A 1013 -21.34 28.90 -32.14
N THR A 1014 -22.27 28.57 -33.04
CA THR A 1014 -22.85 27.23 -33.12
C THR A 1014 -22.76 26.67 -34.54
N ALA A 1015 -22.19 25.47 -34.68
CA ALA A 1015 -22.18 24.70 -35.92
C ALA A 1015 -23.36 23.71 -35.98
N TYR A 1016 -24.12 23.74 -37.07
CA TYR A 1016 -25.24 22.81 -37.30
C TYR A 1016 -24.91 21.82 -38.41
N SER A 1017 -24.78 20.55 -38.04
CA SER A 1017 -24.34 19.50 -38.97
C SER A 1017 -25.46 18.86 -39.81
N ARG A 1018 -26.73 19.12 -39.48
CA ARG A 1018 -27.91 18.50 -40.14
C ARG A 1018 -29.09 19.47 -40.31
N GLN A 1019 -28.84 20.77 -40.41
CA GLN A 1019 -29.90 21.74 -40.67
C GLN A 1019 -30.43 21.59 -42.11
N SER A 1020 -31.75 21.38 -42.24
CA SER A 1020 -32.39 21.19 -43.54
C SER A 1020 -32.15 22.38 -44.47
N GLY A 1021 -31.79 22.11 -45.73
CA GLY A 1021 -31.53 23.15 -46.73
C GLY A 1021 -30.19 23.87 -46.61
N GLN A 1022 -29.32 23.48 -45.66
CA GLN A 1022 -27.97 24.04 -45.50
C GLN A 1022 -26.90 22.97 -45.64
N ALA A 1023 -25.69 23.37 -46.03
CA ALA A 1023 -24.52 22.50 -46.03
C ALA A 1023 -24.20 22.05 -44.59
N LYS A 1024 -23.59 20.87 -44.44
CA LYS A 1024 -23.14 20.39 -43.13
C LYS A 1024 -22.03 21.31 -42.63
N VAL A 1025 -22.24 21.92 -41.46
CA VAL A 1025 -21.24 22.75 -40.80
C VAL A 1025 -20.80 22.08 -39.51
N TYR A 1026 -19.50 21.95 -39.31
CA TYR A 1026 -18.85 21.45 -38.11
C TYR A 1026 -18.07 22.58 -37.41
N VAL A 1027 -17.60 22.31 -36.19
CA VAL A 1027 -16.89 23.31 -35.39
C VAL A 1027 -15.62 23.81 -36.08
N GLN A 1028 -14.88 22.93 -36.76
CA GLN A 1028 -13.69 23.29 -37.52
C GLN A 1028 -13.98 24.27 -38.68
N ASP A 1029 -15.17 24.20 -39.28
CA ASP A 1029 -15.54 25.11 -40.38
C ASP A 1029 -15.79 26.53 -39.84
N ILE A 1030 -16.40 26.65 -38.66
CA ILE A 1030 -16.59 27.95 -38.00
C ILE A 1030 -15.26 28.48 -37.48
N LEU A 1031 -14.42 27.60 -36.92
CA LEU A 1031 -13.09 27.96 -36.45
C LEU A 1031 -12.27 28.62 -37.56
N GLN A 1032 -12.28 28.02 -38.75
CA GLN A 1032 -11.59 28.55 -39.93
C GLN A 1032 -12.19 29.87 -40.42
N ASN A 1033 -13.52 29.97 -40.51
CA ASN A 1033 -14.18 31.08 -41.21
C ASN A 1033 -14.50 32.29 -40.34
N LYS A 1034 -14.67 32.12 -39.02
CA LYS A 1034 -15.16 33.18 -38.12
C LYS A 1034 -14.20 33.52 -36.97
N LEU A 1035 -13.33 32.58 -36.59
CA LEU A 1035 -12.47 32.72 -35.41
C LEU A 1035 -11.00 32.96 -35.78
N GLU A 1036 -10.66 33.22 -37.05
CA GLU A 1036 -9.28 33.49 -37.49
C GLU A 1036 -8.63 34.65 -36.70
N GLY A 1037 -9.39 35.73 -36.43
CA GLY A 1037 -8.92 36.84 -35.59
C GLY A 1037 -8.79 36.50 -34.11
N GLU A 1038 -9.63 35.60 -33.56
CA GLU A 1038 -9.55 35.19 -32.16
C GLU A 1038 -8.40 34.22 -31.91
N VAL A 1039 -8.03 33.41 -32.91
CA VAL A 1039 -6.82 32.57 -32.84
C VAL A 1039 -5.54 33.43 -32.73
N GLN A 1040 -5.55 34.69 -33.18
CA GLN A 1040 -4.44 35.62 -32.90
C GLN A 1040 -4.30 35.96 -31.42
N LEU A 1041 -5.37 35.90 -30.62
CA LEU A 1041 -5.33 36.10 -29.16
C LEU A 1041 -4.51 34.97 -28.49
N LEU A 1042 -4.49 33.77 -29.08
CA LEU A 1042 -3.61 32.68 -28.65
C LEU A 1042 -2.13 33.00 -28.93
N CYS A 1043 -1.82 33.96 -29.79
CA CYS A 1043 -0.43 34.33 -30.09
C CYS A 1043 -0.01 35.62 -29.37
N LYS A 1044 -0.88 36.62 -29.31
CA LYS A 1044 -0.57 37.97 -28.79
C LYS A 1044 -0.87 38.14 -27.30
N ASP A 1045 -1.97 37.57 -26.81
CA ASP A 1045 -2.50 37.85 -25.47
C ASP A 1045 -2.34 36.66 -24.51
N GLU A 1046 -1.45 35.73 -24.85
CA GLU A 1046 -1.22 34.49 -24.13
C GLU A 1046 -2.51 33.66 -23.88
N GLY A 1047 -3.48 33.74 -24.78
CA GLY A 1047 -4.77 33.07 -24.64
C GLY A 1047 -4.69 31.54 -24.53
N HIS A 1048 -5.77 30.95 -24.03
CA HIS A 1048 -5.94 29.51 -23.82
C HIS A 1048 -7.01 28.93 -24.76
N LEU A 1049 -6.73 27.74 -25.29
CA LEU A 1049 -7.62 26.97 -26.15
C LEU A 1049 -7.99 25.66 -25.48
N TYR A 1050 -9.29 25.37 -25.40
CA TYR A 1050 -9.81 24.13 -24.83
C TYR A 1050 -10.62 23.38 -25.88
N VAL A 1051 -10.31 22.10 -26.09
CA VAL A 1051 -11.03 21.22 -27.01
C VAL A 1051 -11.58 20.03 -26.23
N CYS A 1052 -12.89 19.82 -26.26
CA CYS A 1052 -13.53 18.71 -25.55
C CYS A 1052 -14.55 17.98 -26.43
N GLY A 1053 -14.54 16.63 -26.38
CA GLY A 1053 -15.51 15.80 -27.10
C GLY A 1053 -14.90 14.64 -27.87
N ASP A 1054 -15.49 14.27 -29.00
CA ASP A 1054 -15.10 13.10 -29.80
C ASP A 1054 -13.69 13.25 -30.39
N VAL A 1055 -12.92 12.16 -30.34
CA VAL A 1055 -11.55 12.10 -30.87
C VAL A 1055 -11.40 12.48 -32.35
N ARG A 1056 -12.39 12.17 -33.21
CA ARG A 1056 -12.35 12.57 -34.63
C ARG A 1056 -12.48 14.09 -34.77
N MET A 1057 -13.36 14.68 -33.96
CA MET A 1057 -13.54 16.13 -33.93
C MET A 1057 -12.28 16.84 -33.45
N ALA A 1058 -11.64 16.33 -32.40
CA ALA A 1058 -10.39 16.89 -31.90
C ALA A 1058 -9.28 16.88 -32.96
N ARG A 1059 -9.17 15.77 -33.71
CA ARG A 1059 -8.23 15.66 -34.84
C ARG A 1059 -8.53 16.69 -35.93
N ASP A 1060 -9.79 16.84 -36.32
CA ASP A 1060 -10.18 17.79 -37.37
C ASP A 1060 -9.95 19.25 -36.92
N VAL A 1061 -10.20 19.57 -35.64
CA VAL A 1061 -9.87 20.87 -35.04
C VAL A 1061 -8.36 21.13 -35.05
N ALA A 1062 -7.53 20.15 -34.67
CA ALA A 1062 -6.08 20.26 -34.69
C ALA A 1062 -5.55 20.51 -36.12
N GLN A 1063 -6.09 19.80 -37.12
CA GLN A 1063 -5.74 20.02 -38.53
C GLN A 1063 -6.11 21.43 -39.01
N THR A 1064 -7.28 21.93 -38.62
CA THR A 1064 -7.68 23.30 -38.97
C THR A 1064 -6.79 24.34 -38.30
N LEU A 1065 -6.46 24.17 -37.02
CA LEU A 1065 -5.53 25.06 -36.31
C LEU A 1065 -4.15 25.08 -36.96
N LYS A 1066 -3.63 23.91 -37.38
CA LYS A 1066 -2.37 23.80 -38.12
C LYS A 1066 -2.37 24.66 -39.38
N LYS A 1067 -3.44 24.58 -40.18
CA LYS A 1067 -3.62 25.42 -41.38
C LYS A 1067 -3.70 26.90 -41.03
N MET A 1068 -4.41 27.26 -39.96
CA MET A 1068 -4.54 28.65 -39.52
C MET A 1068 -3.23 29.25 -39.01
N PHE A 1069 -2.42 28.50 -38.26
CA PHE A 1069 -1.10 28.94 -37.81
C PHE A 1069 -0.12 29.07 -38.98
N THR A 1070 -0.14 28.14 -39.93
CA THR A 1070 0.65 28.23 -41.18
C THR A 1070 0.39 29.58 -41.89
N LYS A 1071 -0.89 29.94 -42.04
CA LYS A 1071 -1.31 31.20 -42.69
C LYS A 1071 -0.99 32.45 -41.85
N THR A 1072 -1.32 32.42 -40.54
CA THR A 1072 -1.29 33.60 -39.67
C THR A 1072 0.11 33.95 -39.18
N LEU A 1073 0.90 32.94 -38.84
CA LEU A 1073 2.27 33.09 -38.32
C LEU A 1073 3.33 32.92 -39.42
N LYS A 1074 2.91 32.68 -40.68
CA LYS A 1074 3.80 32.40 -41.83
C LYS A 1074 4.77 31.24 -41.55
N LEU A 1075 4.28 30.23 -40.83
CA LEU A 1075 5.02 29.01 -40.52
C LEU A 1075 4.84 27.98 -41.62
N THR A 1076 5.79 27.05 -41.78
CA THR A 1076 5.57 25.82 -42.53
C THR A 1076 4.61 24.89 -41.78
N GLU A 1077 4.08 23.86 -42.45
CA GLU A 1077 3.22 22.87 -41.78
C GLU A 1077 3.92 22.21 -40.59
N GLU A 1078 5.19 21.84 -40.72
CA GLU A 1078 5.99 21.23 -39.65
C GLU A 1078 6.15 22.20 -38.46
N GLN A 1079 6.52 23.46 -38.73
CA GLN A 1079 6.63 24.49 -37.69
C GLN A 1079 5.29 24.81 -37.00
N ALA A 1080 4.17 24.73 -37.73
CA ALA A 1080 2.84 24.92 -37.14
C ALA A 1080 2.47 23.77 -36.19
N GLU A 1081 2.91 22.55 -36.49
CA GLU A 1081 2.73 21.39 -35.61
C GLU A 1081 3.59 21.51 -34.34
N ASP A 1082 4.85 21.94 -34.48
CA ASP A 1082 5.72 22.29 -33.36
C ASP A 1082 5.13 23.41 -32.49
N TYR A 1083 4.49 24.41 -33.10
CA TYR A 1083 3.85 25.48 -32.35
C TYR A 1083 2.64 24.99 -31.54
N ILE A 1084 1.81 24.11 -32.10
CA ILE A 1084 0.73 23.45 -31.34
C ILE A 1084 1.32 22.65 -30.17
N PHE A 1085 2.41 21.92 -30.41
CA PHE A 1085 3.12 21.21 -29.35
C PHE A 1085 3.64 22.15 -28.27
N GLN A 1086 4.20 23.30 -28.65
CA GLN A 1086 4.63 24.34 -27.73
C GLN A 1086 3.46 24.85 -26.87
N LEU A 1087 2.30 25.14 -27.46
CA LEU A 1087 1.11 25.55 -26.70
C LEU A 1087 0.64 24.48 -25.71
N LYS A 1088 0.68 23.19 -26.09
CA LYS A 1088 0.39 22.08 -25.17
C LYS A 1088 1.41 22.04 -24.02
N SER A 1089 2.70 22.22 -24.30
CA SER A 1089 3.77 22.24 -23.29
C SER A 1089 3.65 23.41 -22.31
N GLN A 1090 3.20 24.57 -22.80
CA GLN A 1090 2.94 25.77 -22.01
C GLN A 1090 1.62 25.70 -21.21
N LYS A 1091 0.86 24.60 -21.32
CA LYS A 1091 -0.48 24.45 -20.73
C LYS A 1091 -1.44 25.54 -21.18
N ARG A 1092 -1.45 25.81 -22.50
CA ARG A 1092 -2.32 26.80 -23.17
C ARG A 1092 -3.19 26.18 -24.26
N TYR A 1093 -2.86 24.97 -24.71
CA TYR A 1093 -3.76 24.12 -25.50
C TYR A 1093 -4.15 22.92 -24.64
N HIS A 1094 -5.44 22.79 -24.35
CA HIS A 1094 -6.01 21.80 -23.45
C HIS A 1094 -6.96 20.87 -24.21
N GLU A 1095 -6.87 19.56 -23.96
CA GLU A 1095 -7.71 18.55 -24.60
C GLU A 1095 -8.36 17.65 -23.55
N ASP A 1096 -9.68 17.49 -23.63
CA ASP A 1096 -10.47 16.52 -22.87
C ASP A 1096 -11.27 15.64 -23.84
N ILE A 1097 -10.62 14.58 -24.33
CA ILE A 1097 -11.11 13.79 -25.45
C ILE A 1097 -11.75 12.50 -24.97
N PHE A 1098 -12.96 12.23 -25.46
CA PHE A 1098 -13.67 10.99 -25.24
C PHE A 1098 -13.42 10.05 -26.43
N GLY A 1099 -13.35 8.74 -26.17
CA GLY A 1099 -13.24 7.71 -27.22
C GLY A 1099 -14.35 7.83 -28.27
N ALA A 1100 -14.18 7.19 -29.43
CA ALA A 1100 -15.08 7.35 -30.57
C ALA A 1100 -16.55 7.06 -30.18
N MET A 1101 -17.39 8.08 -30.12
CA MET A 1101 -18.82 7.88 -29.89
C MET A 1101 -19.39 7.22 -31.15
N VAL A 1102 -19.95 6.02 -30.98
CA VAL A 1102 -20.42 5.14 -32.07
C VAL A 1102 -21.16 5.97 -33.13
N PRO A 1103 -20.66 6.02 -34.38
CA PRO A 1103 -21.41 6.64 -35.46
C PRO A 1103 -22.60 5.73 -35.80
N GLN A 1104 -23.81 6.18 -35.48
CA GLN A 1104 -25.00 5.68 -36.17
C GLN A 1104 -25.05 6.29 -37.58
N GLU A 1105 -24.89 5.39 -38.55
CA GLU A 1105 -25.20 5.48 -39.98
C GLU A 1105 -24.62 6.64 -40.81
N GLY A 1106 -23.85 6.21 -41.79
CA GLY A 1106 -23.49 6.92 -43.01
C GLY A 1106 -22.54 5.99 -43.76
N LYS A 1107 -22.98 5.46 -44.91
CA LYS A 1107 -22.24 4.54 -45.79
C LYS A 1107 -20.73 4.78 -45.69
N ARG A 1108 -19.97 3.77 -45.24
CA ARG A 1108 -18.50 3.80 -45.31
C ARG A 1108 -18.14 4.06 -46.77
N ASP A 1109 -17.56 5.22 -47.05
CA ASP A 1109 -16.98 5.54 -48.35
C ASP A 1109 -15.93 4.47 -48.66
N THR A 1110 -16.20 3.68 -49.70
CA THR A 1110 -15.40 2.55 -50.17
C THR A 1110 -14.02 2.95 -50.71
N ARG A 1111 -13.67 4.24 -50.72
CA ARG A 1111 -12.36 4.73 -51.19
C ARG A 1111 -11.19 4.42 -50.25
N ALA A 1112 -11.42 4.22 -48.95
CA ALA A 1112 -10.33 3.95 -48.01
C ALA A 1112 -9.74 2.53 -48.14
N GLN A 1113 -10.53 1.55 -48.62
CA GLN A 1113 -10.07 0.17 -48.80
C GLN A 1113 -9.28 -0.05 -50.11
N GLU A 1114 -9.44 0.79 -51.12
CA GLU A 1114 -8.67 0.67 -52.37
C GLU A 1114 -7.25 1.25 -52.26
N SER A 1115 -7.00 2.20 -51.35
CA SER A 1115 -5.65 2.76 -51.17
C SER A 1115 -4.68 1.80 -50.47
N LEU A 1116 -5.19 0.88 -49.64
CA LEU A 1116 -4.41 -0.13 -48.92
C LEU A 1116 -4.07 -1.38 -49.77
N LYS A 1117 -4.73 -1.57 -50.92
CA LYS A 1117 -4.40 -2.64 -51.89
C LYS A 1117 -3.38 -2.22 -52.96
N ARG A 1118 -2.94 -0.96 -53.01
CA ARG A 1118 -1.92 -0.48 -53.96
C ARG A 1118 -0.54 -0.24 -53.33
N LYS A 1119 -0.33 -0.62 -52.07
CA LYS A 1119 0.98 -0.56 -51.40
C LYS A 1119 1.34 -1.85 -50.64
N PHE A 1120 0.82 -2.99 -51.09
CA PHE A 1120 1.36 -4.33 -50.82
C PHE A 1120 1.38 -5.12 -52.12
#